data_AF-A0A8H8ITV4-F1
#
_entry.id   AF-A0A8H8ITV4-F1
#
_cell.length_a   1.000
_cell.length_b   1.000
_cell.length_c   1.000
_cell.angle_alpha   90.00
_cell.angle_beta   90.00
_cell.angle_gamma   90.00
#
_symmetry.space_group_name_H-M   'P 1'
#
loop_
_entity.id
_entity.type
_entity.pdbx_description
1 polymer ?
#
loop_
_entity_poly.entity_id
_entity_poly.type
_entity_poly.pdbx_seq_one_letter_code
_entity_poly.pdbx_strand_id
1 'polypeptide(L)'
;MDAWPPSTDGSTGSLRRTARSANRPRLQSIGSESGRSVRSRAESETDIDEILSPQPRPHPKLLNTQLLQSQSRPLSPLNPSTRGRTTSFALAASTLHGQPHESFARRLVRWFARNGLREWTAPVIIAGAVLVRCAVGLGGYSGQGTTPMHGDYEAQRHWMEITYHLPLREWYSYDLQYWGLDYPPLTAYVSWICGFFANKINPAWVALDASRGHESPESKHFMRMSVLLLEMIVYIPAVYVYTRIALPGRSRRTQNIALLTVLLQPALVLIDHGHFQYNSVMLGLTIWAMNMFYLGHDLIGAICFVASLSFKQMGLYYAPAVGSYLLGKCFWLGKDYGTRHFVYLAFTTTLSFFLLFLPFMTPALLPQVITRIFPFARGLFEDKVANFWCASDVILIKWRRLRWISQTALQRVAILMTLIGTLPAAGMVFGWGFIGTGAKDPNKSDAVRHHRGPTLLLLPFALFSCAMSFFMFSVQVHEKSILLPLLPITLLLAARESESEIDSGSSGSVMGLGGIWEWGVLMNNVAVFSMWPLLKRDGQGLNYFVLTLLWNYVIGYDPTELPSSLVKYISLGAYATLGLIHILEAAISPPARYPDLFPVLNVLLSAPVFGMTWIAVGGIMMFRSAWATGGFDHPQNDGNVAPFSPVLKSPILPQSPLSEGSVRRRKGAQVDNGSRVIGNGPGVVS
;
A
#
# COMPACT_ATOMS: atom_id res chain seq x y z
N MET A 1 83.43 -13.68 -23.12
CA MET A 1 82.41 -12.61 -22.95
C MET A 1 81.66 -12.51 -24.25
N ASP A 2 80.39 -12.91 -24.23
CA ASP A 2 79.75 -13.75 -25.25
C ASP A 2 78.26 -13.34 -25.32
N ALA A 3 77.40 -13.64 -26.29
CA ALA A 3 77.45 -14.11 -27.67
C ALA A 3 75.96 -14.22 -28.13
N TRP A 4 75.74 -14.40 -29.43
CA TRP A 4 74.51 -14.87 -30.11
C TRP A 4 73.98 -16.25 -29.59
N PRO A 5 72.86 -16.84 -30.12
CA PRO A 5 71.77 -16.35 -31.02
C PRO A 5 70.34 -16.80 -30.56
N PRO A 6 69.26 -16.65 -31.38
CA PRO A 6 67.94 -17.29 -31.18
C PRO A 6 67.66 -18.53 -32.07
N SER A 7 66.52 -19.20 -31.84
CA SER A 7 65.82 -20.15 -32.75
C SER A 7 64.31 -20.18 -32.40
N THR A 8 63.28 -20.38 -33.25
CA THR A 8 63.00 -20.92 -34.61
C THR A 8 62.55 -22.40 -34.71
N ASP A 9 61.38 -22.58 -35.35
CA ASP A 9 60.77 -23.81 -35.90
C ASP A 9 60.41 -24.97 -34.94
N GLY A 10 59.49 -25.91 -35.26
CA GLY A 10 58.58 -26.06 -36.41
C GLY A 10 57.39 -26.97 -36.03
N SER A 11 56.19 -26.81 -36.60
CA SER A 11 55.71 -27.39 -37.88
C SER A 11 55.32 -28.89 -37.86
N THR A 12 54.03 -29.18 -38.15
CA THR A 12 53.43 -30.53 -38.41
C THR A 12 53.37 -31.50 -37.20
N GLY A 13 52.50 -32.52 -37.17
CA GLY A 13 51.53 -33.00 -38.16
C GLY A 13 50.46 -33.94 -37.57
N SER A 14 49.52 -34.41 -38.41
CA SER A 14 48.34 -35.21 -38.02
C SER A 14 48.61 -36.72 -37.86
N LEU A 15 47.76 -37.45 -37.09
CA LEU A 15 46.86 -38.52 -37.62
C LEU A 15 46.07 -39.36 -36.56
N ARG A 16 44.76 -39.52 -36.83
CA ARG A 16 43.87 -40.72 -36.66
C ARG A 16 43.81 -41.59 -35.36
N ARG A 17 42.54 -41.75 -34.90
CA ARG A 17 41.86 -43.00 -34.42
C ARG A 17 42.39 -43.58 -33.08
N THR A 18 41.70 -44.47 -32.34
CA THR A 18 40.53 -45.36 -32.56
C THR A 18 39.42 -45.22 -31.49
N ALA A 19 38.37 -46.06 -31.55
CA ALA A 19 37.23 -46.10 -30.62
C ALA A 19 36.96 -47.52 -30.07
N ARG A 20 35.89 -47.70 -29.25
CA ARG A 20 35.39 -48.92 -28.54
C ARG A 20 36.02 -49.18 -27.15
N SER A 21 35.36 -49.84 -26.18
CA SER A 21 33.91 -50.07 -25.93
C SER A 21 33.65 -50.71 -24.54
N ALA A 22 32.51 -50.35 -23.93
CA ALA A 22 31.63 -51.11 -23.00
C ALA A 22 32.14 -52.34 -22.20
N ASN A 23 31.81 -52.39 -20.88
CA ASN A 23 30.89 -53.42 -20.35
C ASN A 23 30.42 -53.21 -18.88
N ARG A 24 29.29 -53.87 -18.53
CA ARG A 24 28.81 -54.21 -17.17
C ARG A 24 29.23 -55.67 -16.84
N PRO A 25 29.42 -56.10 -15.58
CA PRO A 25 28.31 -56.64 -14.74
C PRO A 25 28.54 -56.45 -13.20
N ARG A 26 27.93 -57.21 -12.27
CA ARG A 26 26.51 -57.37 -11.88
C ARG A 26 26.42 -58.44 -10.76
N LEU A 27 25.54 -58.28 -9.75
CA LEU A 27 25.15 -59.30 -8.74
C LEU A 27 26.27 -59.71 -7.74
N GLN A 28 26.03 -60.40 -6.61
CA GLN A 28 24.86 -61.22 -6.21
C GLN A 28 24.24 -60.89 -4.82
N SER A 29 24.06 -61.86 -3.90
CA SER A 29 22.98 -61.87 -2.88
C SER A 29 23.18 -62.88 -1.71
N ILE A 30 22.11 -63.09 -0.90
CA ILE A 30 21.90 -64.03 0.26
C ILE A 30 22.17 -63.34 1.62
N GLY A 31 21.42 -63.52 2.72
CA GLY A 31 20.21 -64.29 3.12
C GLY A 31 20.22 -64.45 4.66
N SER A 32 19.15 -64.57 5.47
CA SER A 32 17.80 -65.14 5.29
C SER A 32 16.82 -64.72 6.43
N GLU A 33 15.51 -65.01 6.23
CA GLU A 33 14.36 -65.29 7.15
C GLU A 33 14.42 -64.97 8.68
N SER A 34 13.35 -64.63 9.41
CA SER A 34 11.87 -64.79 9.25
C SER A 34 11.12 -63.70 10.07
N GLY A 35 9.78 -63.51 10.07
CA GLY A 35 8.68 -64.06 9.25
C GLY A 35 7.29 -63.80 9.89
N ARG A 36 6.25 -63.58 9.05
CA ARG A 36 4.81 -63.35 9.37
C ARG A 36 4.44 -61.99 10.03
N SER A 37 3.32 -61.33 9.69
CA SER A 37 2.34 -61.58 8.61
C SER A 37 1.35 -60.42 8.35
N VAL A 38 0.98 -60.22 7.06
CA VAL A 38 -0.40 -59.89 6.56
C VAL A 38 -1.00 -58.51 6.93
N ARG A 39 -1.52 -57.67 6.01
CA ARG A 39 -1.66 -57.64 4.52
C ARG A 39 -1.79 -56.16 4.08
N SER A 40 -1.04 -55.67 3.07
CA SER A 40 -1.46 -55.36 1.67
C SER A 40 -2.84 -54.70 1.49
N ARG A 41 -3.06 -53.64 0.70
CA ARG A 41 -2.45 -53.12 -0.57
C ARG A 41 -2.36 -51.57 -0.51
N ALA A 42 -1.41 -50.84 -1.12
CA ALA A 42 -0.91 -50.79 -2.52
C ALA A 42 -1.97 -50.24 -3.52
N GLU A 43 -1.82 -49.06 -4.15
CA GLU A 43 -0.92 -48.72 -5.29
C GLU A 43 -1.30 -49.49 -6.59
N SER A 44 -1.35 -48.92 -7.80
CA SER A 44 -1.14 -47.55 -8.35
C SER A 44 -1.87 -47.42 -9.73
N GLU A 45 -1.74 -46.44 -10.66
CA GLU A 45 -0.83 -45.28 -10.82
C GLU A 45 -1.42 -44.06 -11.58
N THR A 46 -1.52 -44.06 -12.93
CA THR A 46 -1.77 -42.89 -13.82
C THR A 46 -2.62 -43.22 -15.06
N ASP A 47 -3.36 -42.25 -15.63
CA ASP A 47 -2.96 -41.55 -16.88
C ASP A 47 -3.84 -40.32 -17.24
N ILE A 48 -3.59 -39.67 -18.39
CA ILE A 48 -3.96 -38.27 -18.72
C ILE A 48 -4.83 -38.14 -20.02
N ASP A 49 -5.55 -37.01 -20.15
CA ASP A 49 -6.26 -36.45 -21.33
C ASP A 49 -7.50 -37.16 -21.94
N GLU A 50 -8.70 -36.58 -21.73
CA GLU A 50 -9.66 -36.05 -22.74
C GLU A 50 -10.78 -35.29 -21.97
N ILE A 51 -11.14 -34.01 -22.20
CA ILE A 51 -11.66 -33.28 -23.38
C ILE A 51 -13.22 -33.27 -23.49
N LEU A 52 -13.78 -32.05 -23.59
CA LEU A 52 -15.14 -31.66 -24.05
C LEU A 52 -16.45 -32.04 -23.26
N SER A 53 -16.80 -31.16 -22.30
CA SER A 53 -18.11 -30.44 -22.25
C SER A 53 -19.41 -31.17 -21.77
N PRO A 54 -20.53 -30.45 -21.48
CA PRO A 54 -21.57 -30.93 -20.53
C PRO A 54 -23.02 -31.08 -21.06
N GLN A 55 -23.83 -31.94 -20.41
CA GLN A 55 -25.32 -31.99 -20.36
C GLN A 55 -25.78 -32.83 -19.12
N PRO A 56 -27.07 -33.00 -18.77
CA PRO A 56 -28.08 -31.99 -18.42
C PRO A 56 -28.84 -32.29 -17.08
N ARG A 57 -29.86 -31.49 -16.74
CA ARG A 57 -30.80 -31.75 -15.60
C ARG A 57 -32.05 -32.55 -16.03
N PRO A 58 -32.68 -33.37 -15.16
CA PRO A 58 -33.97 -34.02 -15.43
C PRO A 58 -35.19 -33.46 -14.65
N HIS A 59 -36.31 -33.31 -15.37
CA HIS A 59 -37.72 -33.08 -14.95
C HIS A 59 -38.61 -33.37 -16.21
N PRO A 60 -39.95 -33.47 -16.18
CA PRO A 60 -40.95 -33.47 -15.08
C PRO A 60 -41.98 -34.66 -15.16
N LYS A 61 -43.05 -34.65 -14.32
CA LYS A 61 -44.50 -34.95 -14.62
C LYS A 61 -45.32 -35.16 -13.31
N LEU A 62 -46.43 -34.42 -13.06
CA LEU A 62 -47.89 -34.75 -13.22
C LEU A 62 -48.46 -35.78 -12.19
N LEU A 63 -49.75 -35.81 -11.75
CA LEU A 63 -51.02 -35.14 -12.15
C LEU A 63 -52.11 -35.13 -11.02
N ASN A 64 -53.19 -34.35 -11.22
CA ASN A 64 -54.55 -34.25 -10.56
C ASN A 64 -54.78 -32.97 -9.71
N THR A 65 -55.77 -32.06 -9.92
CA THR A 65 -57.20 -32.09 -10.38
C THR A 65 -58.15 -32.50 -9.23
N GLN A 66 -59.27 -31.83 -8.85
CA GLN A 66 -60.31 -30.99 -9.52
C GLN A 66 -60.49 -29.61 -8.80
N LEU A 67 -61.25 -28.57 -9.23
CA LEU A 67 -62.71 -28.47 -9.54
C LEU A 67 -63.08 -27.20 -10.38
N LEU A 68 -64.37 -27.05 -10.72
CA LEU A 68 -65.01 -26.01 -11.57
C LEU A 68 -65.15 -24.62 -10.86
N GLN A 69 -65.59 -23.48 -11.44
CA GLN A 69 -66.52 -23.24 -12.58
C GLN A 69 -66.32 -21.86 -13.27
N SER A 70 -67.25 -21.42 -14.13
CA SER A 70 -67.08 -20.45 -15.24
C SER A 70 -67.71 -19.06 -15.09
N GLN A 71 -67.14 -18.03 -15.75
CA GLN A 71 -67.76 -16.90 -16.52
C GLN A 71 -66.72 -15.75 -16.68
N SER A 72 -66.65 -14.85 -17.67
CA SER A 72 -66.98 -14.73 -19.11
C SER A 72 -66.55 -13.29 -19.53
N ARG A 73 -66.18 -13.05 -20.80
CA ARG A 73 -65.67 -11.77 -21.39
C ARG A 73 -66.79 -10.71 -21.60
N PRO A 74 -66.57 -9.40 -21.98
CA PRO A 74 -65.55 -8.86 -22.92
C PRO A 74 -64.98 -7.43 -22.63
N LEU A 75 -64.60 -6.67 -23.68
CA LEU A 75 -63.80 -5.43 -23.72
C LEU A 75 -64.49 -4.26 -24.47
N SER A 76 -64.06 -3.01 -24.16
CA SER A 76 -64.19 -1.76 -24.98
C SER A 76 -65.60 -1.12 -25.13
N PRO A 77 -65.76 0.16 -25.59
CA PRO A 77 -64.77 1.23 -25.87
C PRO A 77 -65.09 2.64 -25.26
N LEU A 78 -64.13 3.59 -25.43
CA LEU A 78 -64.23 5.06 -25.64
C LEU A 78 -65.41 5.90 -25.08
N ASN A 79 -65.08 6.95 -24.29
CA ASN A 79 -65.27 8.37 -24.73
C ASN A 79 -64.47 9.37 -23.86
N PRO A 80 -64.18 10.62 -24.32
CA PRO A 80 -63.34 11.58 -23.61
C PRO A 80 -64.10 12.69 -22.88
N SER A 81 -63.50 13.27 -21.83
CA SER A 81 -63.92 14.57 -21.28
C SER A 81 -62.74 15.37 -20.74
N THR A 82 -62.54 16.57 -21.29
CA THR A 82 -61.48 17.51 -20.92
C THR A 82 -61.63 18.07 -19.51
N ARG A 83 -60.56 18.04 -18.71
CA ARG A 83 -60.11 19.20 -17.90
C ARG A 83 -58.65 19.03 -17.48
N GLY A 84 -57.85 20.07 -17.70
CA GLY A 84 -56.39 19.99 -17.57
C GLY A 84 -55.92 20.01 -16.11
N ARG A 85 -54.90 19.19 -15.82
CA ARG A 85 -53.90 19.50 -14.80
C ARG A 85 -52.52 19.28 -15.40
N THR A 86 -51.70 20.32 -15.40
CA THR A 86 -50.32 20.30 -15.86
C THR A 86 -49.48 19.45 -14.91
N THR A 87 -49.33 18.16 -15.20
CA THR A 87 -48.47 17.23 -14.43
C THR A 87 -47.00 17.46 -14.73
N SER A 88 -46.52 18.62 -14.29
CA SER A 88 -45.20 18.91 -13.75
C SER A 88 -44.02 18.06 -14.26
N PHE A 89 -43.21 18.66 -15.15
CA PHE A 89 -41.84 18.20 -15.42
C PHE A 89 -40.97 18.10 -14.15
N ALA A 90 -41.35 18.74 -13.04
CA ALA A 90 -40.59 18.66 -11.79
C ALA A 90 -40.60 17.25 -11.16
N LEU A 91 -41.56 16.37 -11.50
CA LEU A 91 -41.53 15.00 -10.98
C LEU A 91 -40.37 14.18 -11.57
N ALA A 92 -40.00 14.43 -12.84
CA ALA A 92 -38.80 13.85 -13.45
C ALA A 92 -37.51 14.50 -12.89
N ALA A 93 -37.53 15.81 -12.63
CA ALA A 93 -36.41 16.51 -11.98
C ALA A 93 -36.16 16.00 -10.53
N SER A 94 -37.22 15.71 -9.78
CA SER A 94 -37.11 15.22 -8.39
C SER A 94 -36.44 13.84 -8.26
N THR A 95 -36.40 13.04 -9.33
CA THR A 95 -35.62 11.79 -9.39
C THR A 95 -34.15 12.00 -9.78
N LEU A 96 -33.74 13.20 -10.20
CA LEU A 96 -32.33 13.58 -10.42
C LEU A 96 -31.70 14.34 -9.23
N HIS A 97 -32.48 14.73 -8.22
CA HIS A 97 -31.92 15.11 -6.92
C HIS A 97 -31.38 13.85 -6.20
N GLY A 98 -30.16 13.48 -6.57
CA GLY A 98 -29.37 12.51 -5.83
C GLY A 98 -29.16 12.94 -4.37
N GLN A 99 -28.95 11.94 -3.51
CA GLN A 99 -28.61 12.16 -2.10
C GLN A 99 -27.42 13.13 -1.98
N PRO A 100 -27.45 14.10 -1.06
CA PRO A 100 -26.39 15.11 -0.95
C PRO A 100 -25.04 14.45 -0.59
N HIS A 101 -23.96 14.94 -1.21
CA HIS A 101 -22.55 14.55 -0.99
C HIS A 101 -22.12 13.08 -1.26
N GLU A 102 -22.83 12.28 -2.09
CA GLU A 102 -22.27 10.97 -2.51
C GLU A 102 -21.11 11.14 -3.53
N SER A 103 -19.88 10.73 -3.17
CA SER A 103 -18.67 10.81 -4.04
C SER A 103 -18.75 10.03 -5.35
N PHE A 104 -17.93 10.39 -6.36
CA PHE A 104 -17.90 9.65 -7.63
C PHE A 104 -17.49 8.18 -7.44
N ALA A 105 -16.50 7.88 -6.58
CA ALA A 105 -16.11 6.51 -6.23
C ALA A 105 -17.30 5.71 -5.68
N ARG A 106 -18.06 6.32 -4.74
CA ARG A 106 -19.28 5.73 -4.17
C ARG A 106 -20.35 5.50 -5.24
N ARG A 107 -20.65 6.51 -6.09
CA ARG A 107 -21.62 6.42 -7.20
C ARG A 107 -21.25 5.30 -8.20
N LEU A 108 -19.99 5.23 -8.62
CA LEU A 108 -19.46 4.23 -9.55
C LEU A 108 -19.62 2.81 -9.01
N VAL A 109 -19.13 2.57 -7.79
CA VAL A 109 -19.19 1.26 -7.13
C VAL A 109 -20.65 0.87 -6.79
N ARG A 110 -21.51 1.84 -6.47
CA ARG A 110 -22.96 1.66 -6.30
C ARG A 110 -23.64 1.28 -7.62
N TRP A 111 -23.26 1.88 -8.75
CA TRP A 111 -23.75 1.56 -10.09
C TRP A 111 -23.39 0.13 -10.50
N PHE A 112 -22.11 -0.28 -10.38
CA PHE A 112 -21.70 -1.67 -10.62
C PHE A 112 -22.50 -2.65 -9.73
N ALA A 113 -22.69 -2.31 -8.46
CA ALA A 113 -23.40 -3.17 -7.51
C ALA A 113 -24.93 -3.22 -7.68
N ARG A 114 -25.53 -2.29 -8.45
CA ARG A 114 -26.94 -2.27 -8.86
C ARG A 114 -27.15 -3.10 -10.14
N ASN A 115 -26.25 -2.99 -11.12
CA ASN A 115 -26.34 -3.72 -12.40
C ASN A 115 -25.82 -5.17 -12.34
N GLY A 116 -25.64 -5.75 -11.15
CA GLY A 116 -25.11 -7.11 -10.96
C GLY A 116 -23.59 -7.26 -11.15
N LEU A 117 -22.93 -6.31 -11.84
CA LEU A 117 -21.51 -6.30 -12.23
C LEU A 117 -20.50 -6.11 -11.07
N ARG A 118 -20.75 -6.70 -9.90
CA ARG A 118 -19.93 -6.52 -8.68
C ARG A 118 -18.49 -7.00 -8.84
N GLU A 119 -18.29 -8.10 -9.55
CA GLU A 119 -16.98 -8.71 -9.77
C GLU A 119 -16.12 -7.85 -10.71
N TRP A 120 -16.72 -7.34 -11.77
CA TRP A 120 -16.08 -6.42 -12.74
C TRP A 120 -15.62 -5.09 -12.15
N THR A 121 -16.16 -4.66 -11.01
CA THR A 121 -15.80 -3.39 -10.36
C THR A 121 -14.27 -3.24 -10.16
N ALA A 122 -13.59 -4.28 -9.68
CA ALA A 122 -12.16 -4.20 -9.39
C ALA A 122 -11.26 -4.26 -10.65
N PRO A 123 -11.49 -5.18 -11.62
CA PRO A 123 -10.86 -5.11 -12.94
C PRO A 123 -11.02 -3.76 -13.64
N VAL A 124 -12.22 -3.15 -13.60
CA VAL A 124 -12.45 -1.83 -14.24
C VAL A 124 -11.73 -0.70 -13.50
N ILE A 125 -11.66 -0.74 -12.16
CA ILE A 125 -10.84 0.21 -11.38
C ILE A 125 -9.36 0.08 -11.76
N ILE A 126 -8.83 -1.15 -11.90
CA ILE A 126 -7.44 -1.38 -12.28
C ILE A 126 -7.18 -0.92 -13.73
N ALA A 127 -8.05 -1.26 -14.68
CA ALA A 127 -7.94 -0.81 -16.07
C ALA A 127 -8.01 0.71 -16.20
N GLY A 128 -8.88 1.38 -15.44
CA GLY A 128 -8.94 2.84 -15.38
C GLY A 128 -7.67 3.46 -14.77
N ALA A 129 -7.15 2.88 -13.69
CA ALA A 129 -5.89 3.32 -13.08
C ALA A 129 -4.67 3.15 -14.01
N VAL A 130 -4.65 2.08 -14.82
CA VAL A 130 -3.65 1.86 -15.88
C VAL A 130 -3.82 2.88 -17.02
N LEU A 131 -5.04 3.12 -17.50
CA LEU A 131 -5.30 4.13 -18.55
C LEU A 131 -4.84 5.53 -18.14
N VAL A 132 -5.09 5.92 -16.88
CA VAL A 132 -4.62 7.20 -16.32
C VAL A 132 -3.09 7.30 -16.35
N ARG A 133 -2.37 6.23 -16.01
CA ARG A 133 -0.90 6.17 -16.07
C ARG A 133 -0.38 6.32 -17.51
N CYS A 134 -0.99 5.60 -18.46
CA CYS A 134 -0.66 5.72 -19.88
C CYS A 134 -0.85 7.15 -20.39
N ALA A 135 -1.95 7.82 -20.01
CA ALA A 135 -2.22 9.21 -20.40
C ALA A 135 -1.18 10.20 -19.85
N VAL A 136 -0.78 10.04 -18.58
CA VAL A 136 0.26 10.86 -17.93
C VAL A 136 1.63 10.66 -18.61
N GLY A 137 1.92 9.42 -19.01
CA GLY A 137 3.15 9.03 -19.71
C GLY A 137 3.36 9.70 -21.07
N LEU A 138 2.31 10.24 -21.70
CA LEU A 138 2.40 11.02 -22.93
C LEU A 138 3.18 12.34 -22.73
N GLY A 139 3.05 12.95 -21.54
CA GLY A 139 3.72 14.20 -21.17
C GLY A 139 5.25 14.08 -21.09
N GLY A 140 5.92 15.20 -20.76
CA GLY A 140 7.38 15.29 -20.64
C GLY A 140 7.96 14.40 -19.53
N TYR A 141 9.29 14.24 -19.50
CA TYR A 141 10.02 13.49 -18.46
C TYR A 141 11.21 14.31 -17.94
N SER A 142 11.77 13.90 -16.79
CA SER A 142 12.89 14.58 -16.14
C SER A 142 14.09 14.69 -17.07
N GLY A 143 14.42 15.92 -17.44
CA GLY A 143 15.55 16.25 -18.30
C GLY A 143 15.33 16.02 -19.81
N GLN A 144 14.08 15.96 -20.27
CA GLN A 144 13.80 15.90 -21.72
C GLN A 144 14.42 17.10 -22.45
N GLY A 145 15.29 16.83 -23.42
CA GLY A 145 16.00 17.85 -24.19
C GLY A 145 17.04 18.69 -23.43
N THR A 146 17.40 18.34 -22.19
CA THR A 146 18.35 19.15 -21.38
C THR A 146 19.77 18.58 -21.39
N THR A 147 20.45 18.70 -22.53
CA THR A 147 21.87 18.34 -22.69
C THR A 147 22.79 19.12 -21.73
N PRO A 148 23.92 18.57 -21.27
CA PRO A 148 24.48 17.25 -21.62
C PRO A 148 24.06 16.12 -20.66
N MET A 149 23.52 16.45 -19.48
CA MET A 149 23.24 15.45 -18.42
C MET A 149 21.81 14.91 -18.42
N HIS A 150 20.84 15.57 -19.06
CA HIS A 150 19.42 15.19 -18.97
C HIS A 150 18.95 15.10 -17.49
N GLY A 151 18.24 14.04 -17.09
CA GLY A 151 17.62 13.91 -15.77
C GLY A 151 17.35 12.45 -15.37
N ASP A 152 16.47 12.24 -14.38
CA ASP A 152 16.17 10.90 -13.83
C ASP A 152 15.82 9.83 -14.90
N TYR A 153 15.21 10.23 -16.03
CA TYR A 153 14.96 9.33 -17.16
C TYR A 153 16.25 8.73 -17.75
N GLU A 154 17.24 9.59 -18.01
CA GLU A 154 18.54 9.20 -18.56
C GLU A 154 19.34 8.41 -17.54
N ALA A 155 19.22 8.74 -16.24
CA ALA A 155 19.83 7.94 -15.18
C ALA A 155 19.33 6.49 -15.23
N GLN A 156 18.01 6.27 -15.34
CA GLN A 156 17.46 4.91 -15.45
C GLN A 156 17.87 4.23 -16.78
N ARG A 157 17.94 4.97 -17.89
CA ARG A 157 18.38 4.42 -19.20
C ARG A 157 19.84 3.98 -19.16
N HIS A 158 20.73 4.81 -18.62
CA HIS A 158 22.14 4.50 -18.45
C HIS A 158 22.36 3.33 -17.49
N TRP A 159 21.54 3.16 -16.45
CA TRP A 159 21.59 1.97 -15.59
C TRP A 159 21.25 0.69 -16.35
N MET A 160 20.34 0.72 -17.32
CA MET A 160 20.05 -0.44 -18.19
C MET A 160 21.24 -0.74 -19.12
N GLU A 161 21.86 0.28 -19.70
CA GLU A 161 23.08 0.19 -20.52
C GLU A 161 24.24 -0.46 -19.75
N ILE A 162 24.67 0.13 -18.62
CA ILE A 162 25.86 -0.33 -17.89
C ILE A 162 25.65 -1.70 -17.26
N THR A 163 24.45 -2.00 -16.74
CA THR A 163 24.20 -3.32 -16.15
C THR A 163 24.08 -4.41 -17.21
N TYR A 164 23.62 -4.09 -18.42
CA TYR A 164 23.54 -5.05 -19.54
C TYR A 164 24.90 -5.34 -20.18
N HIS A 165 25.76 -4.34 -20.35
CA HIS A 165 27.03 -4.49 -21.07
C HIS A 165 28.26 -4.75 -20.19
N LEU A 166 28.32 -4.23 -18.95
CA LEU A 166 29.50 -4.34 -18.10
C LEU A 166 29.43 -5.58 -17.17
N PRO A 167 30.59 -6.17 -16.80
CA PRO A 167 30.62 -7.21 -15.77
C PRO A 167 30.23 -6.64 -14.40
N LEU A 168 29.59 -7.46 -13.56
CA LEU A 168 29.07 -7.10 -12.22
C LEU A 168 30.04 -6.27 -11.35
N ARG A 169 31.35 -6.50 -11.45
CA ARG A 169 32.40 -5.79 -10.71
C ARG A 169 32.54 -4.29 -11.08
N GLU A 170 32.01 -3.87 -12.23
CA GLU A 170 32.12 -2.52 -12.77
C GLU A 170 30.83 -1.68 -12.59
N TRP A 171 29.69 -2.32 -12.28
CA TRP A 171 28.37 -1.67 -12.15
C TRP A 171 28.31 -0.49 -11.17
N TYR A 172 29.17 -0.49 -10.14
CA TYR A 172 29.22 0.54 -9.09
C TYR A 172 30.52 1.36 -9.10
N SER A 173 31.35 1.24 -10.14
CA SER A 173 32.66 1.91 -10.27
C SER A 173 32.91 2.55 -11.64
N TYR A 174 32.22 2.10 -12.69
CA TYR A 174 32.22 2.74 -14.01
C TYR A 174 31.58 4.14 -13.95
N ASP A 175 32.13 5.06 -14.76
CA ASP A 175 31.80 6.49 -14.92
C ASP A 175 30.89 7.11 -13.84
N LEU A 176 31.45 7.30 -12.65
CA LEU A 176 30.71 7.83 -11.50
C LEU A 176 30.26 9.30 -11.65
N GLN A 177 30.66 10.00 -12.73
CA GLN A 177 30.23 11.35 -13.04
C GLN A 177 28.97 11.36 -13.92
N TYR A 178 28.85 10.42 -14.87
CA TYR A 178 27.68 10.29 -15.73
C TYR A 178 26.67 9.28 -15.17
N TRP A 179 25.83 9.73 -14.24
CA TRP A 179 24.73 8.92 -13.65
C TRP A 179 25.13 7.53 -13.09
N GLY A 180 26.38 7.34 -12.66
CA GLY A 180 26.83 6.08 -12.05
C GLY A 180 25.87 5.57 -10.96
N LEU A 181 25.72 4.25 -10.87
CA LEU A 181 24.69 3.59 -10.06
C LEU A 181 24.77 3.97 -8.55
N ASP A 182 23.65 4.38 -7.96
CA ASP A 182 23.53 4.80 -6.55
C ASP A 182 22.42 4.06 -5.77
N TYR A 183 21.67 3.16 -6.42
CA TYR A 183 20.63 2.35 -5.77
C TYR A 183 21.16 0.94 -5.44
N PRO A 184 20.61 0.28 -4.39
CA PRO A 184 21.02 -1.06 -3.99
C PRO A 184 20.70 -2.17 -5.02
N PRO A 185 21.30 -3.38 -4.87
CA PRO A 185 21.41 -4.36 -5.95
C PRO A 185 20.12 -4.83 -6.63
N LEU A 186 18.95 -4.78 -5.97
CA LEU A 186 17.70 -5.21 -6.61
C LEU A 186 17.26 -4.24 -7.72
N THR A 187 17.58 -2.94 -7.62
CA THR A 187 17.43 -2.03 -8.77
C THR A 187 18.38 -2.40 -9.89
N ALA A 188 19.62 -2.77 -9.59
CA ALA A 188 20.62 -3.15 -10.58
C ALA A 188 20.18 -4.39 -11.38
N TYR A 189 19.67 -5.42 -10.69
CA TYR A 189 19.14 -6.63 -11.34
C TYR A 189 17.87 -6.34 -12.17
N VAL A 190 17.00 -5.42 -11.75
CA VAL A 190 15.83 -5.00 -12.53
C VAL A 190 16.23 -4.17 -13.74
N SER A 191 17.23 -3.29 -13.62
CA SER A 191 17.81 -2.53 -14.73
C SER A 191 18.46 -3.46 -15.76
N TRP A 192 19.16 -4.51 -15.31
CA TRP A 192 19.74 -5.54 -16.17
C TRP A 192 18.68 -6.29 -17.00
N ILE A 193 17.58 -6.70 -16.35
CA ILE A 193 16.44 -7.35 -17.02
C ILE A 193 15.79 -6.39 -18.04
N CYS A 194 15.61 -5.11 -17.67
CA CYS A 194 15.06 -4.12 -18.58
C CYS A 194 16.01 -3.84 -19.77
N GLY A 195 17.32 -3.76 -19.53
CA GLY A 195 18.34 -3.60 -20.57
C GLY A 195 18.41 -4.77 -21.55
N PHE A 196 18.23 -6.00 -21.08
CA PHE A 196 18.08 -7.17 -21.95
C PHE A 196 16.87 -7.04 -22.89
N PHE A 197 15.71 -6.59 -22.39
CA PHE A 197 14.54 -6.36 -23.24
C PHE A 197 14.71 -5.14 -24.16
N ALA A 198 15.34 -4.06 -23.69
CA ALA A 198 15.66 -2.89 -24.50
C ALA A 198 16.55 -3.26 -25.70
N ASN A 199 17.69 -3.92 -25.45
CA ASN A 199 18.61 -4.36 -26.50
C ASN A 199 17.95 -5.33 -27.48
N LYS A 200 17.05 -6.20 -27.00
CA LYS A 200 16.30 -7.14 -27.87
C LYS A 200 15.28 -6.45 -28.78
N ILE A 201 14.76 -5.28 -28.41
CA ILE A 201 13.83 -4.48 -29.23
C ILE A 201 14.61 -3.54 -30.15
N ASN A 202 15.58 -2.79 -29.61
CA ASN A 202 16.49 -1.94 -30.37
C ASN A 202 17.82 -1.73 -29.59
N PRO A 203 18.95 -2.30 -30.07
CA PRO A 203 20.26 -2.13 -29.44
C PRO A 203 20.69 -0.67 -29.22
N ALA A 204 20.26 0.26 -30.08
CA ALA A 204 20.68 1.66 -30.00
C ALA A 204 20.21 2.38 -28.72
N TRP A 205 19.18 1.87 -28.01
CA TRP A 205 18.68 2.50 -26.79
C TRP A 205 19.60 2.31 -25.57
N VAL A 206 20.44 1.27 -25.59
CA VAL A 206 21.29 0.85 -24.47
C VAL A 206 22.72 0.49 -24.88
N ALA A 207 23.12 0.82 -26.11
CA ALA A 207 24.48 0.61 -26.61
C ALA A 207 25.51 1.38 -25.76
N LEU A 208 26.46 0.66 -25.16
CA LEU A 208 27.47 1.23 -24.26
C LEU A 208 28.19 2.42 -24.88
N ASP A 209 28.24 3.53 -24.14
CA ASP A 209 28.79 4.85 -24.48
C ASP A 209 28.10 5.58 -25.64
N ALA A 210 27.67 4.87 -26.69
CA ALA A 210 27.03 5.43 -27.87
C ALA A 210 25.57 5.89 -27.64
N SER A 211 24.90 5.39 -26.60
CA SER A 211 23.48 5.69 -26.29
C SER A 211 23.27 6.75 -25.21
N ARG A 212 24.34 7.37 -24.70
CA ARG A 212 24.28 8.47 -23.71
C ARG A 212 23.41 9.64 -24.24
N GLY A 213 22.33 9.95 -23.53
CA GLY A 213 21.35 10.97 -23.95
C GLY A 213 20.40 10.56 -25.09
N HIS A 214 20.20 9.25 -25.33
CA HIS A 214 19.36 8.77 -26.44
C HIS A 214 17.85 9.08 -26.26
N GLU A 215 17.38 10.14 -26.90
CA GLU A 215 15.97 10.52 -26.96
C GLU A 215 15.29 10.03 -28.25
N SER A 216 14.26 9.19 -28.13
CA SER A 216 13.39 8.78 -29.25
C SER A 216 11.96 8.50 -28.75
N PRO A 217 10.91 8.68 -29.58
CA PRO A 217 9.54 8.34 -29.19
C PRO A 217 9.37 6.88 -28.75
N GLU A 218 10.12 5.97 -29.37
CA GLU A 218 10.05 4.53 -29.13
C GLU A 218 10.80 4.14 -27.84
N SER A 219 11.99 4.72 -27.58
CA SER A 219 12.68 4.54 -26.29
C SER A 219 11.84 5.11 -25.13
N LYS A 220 11.23 6.29 -25.32
CA LYS A 220 10.28 6.87 -24.37
C LYS A 220 9.10 5.91 -24.11
N HIS A 221 8.51 5.34 -25.15
CA HIS A 221 7.40 4.40 -25.01
C HIS A 221 7.81 3.14 -24.24
N PHE A 222 8.93 2.50 -24.62
CA PHE A 222 9.48 1.35 -23.91
C PHE A 222 9.69 1.63 -22.41
N MET A 223 10.34 2.76 -22.10
CA MET A 223 10.63 3.18 -20.73
C MET A 223 9.34 3.44 -19.92
N ARG A 224 8.33 4.11 -20.49
CA ARG A 224 7.02 4.28 -19.82
C ARG A 224 6.35 2.92 -19.55
N MET A 225 6.49 1.97 -20.47
CA MET A 225 5.90 0.62 -20.31
C MET A 225 6.66 -0.26 -19.31
N SER A 226 7.98 -0.11 -19.13
CA SER A 226 8.71 -0.85 -18.09
C SER A 226 8.32 -0.41 -16.67
N VAL A 227 8.12 0.90 -16.44
CA VAL A 227 7.57 1.41 -15.16
C VAL A 227 6.18 0.84 -14.90
N LEU A 228 5.29 0.93 -15.89
CA LEU A 228 3.91 0.43 -15.79
C LEU A 228 3.84 -1.09 -15.57
N LEU A 229 4.67 -1.87 -16.26
CA LEU A 229 4.70 -3.33 -16.12
C LEU A 229 5.14 -3.74 -14.71
N LEU A 230 6.20 -3.12 -14.18
CA LEU A 230 6.66 -3.40 -12.82
C LEU A 230 5.65 -2.95 -11.77
N GLU A 231 4.93 -1.85 -11.98
CA GLU A 231 3.83 -1.43 -11.11
C GLU A 231 2.66 -2.44 -11.14
N MET A 232 2.27 -2.93 -12.32
CA MET A 232 1.23 -3.96 -12.48
C MET A 232 1.60 -5.30 -11.85
N ILE A 233 2.90 -5.65 -11.79
CA ILE A 233 3.39 -6.88 -11.16
C ILE A 233 3.51 -6.74 -9.64
N VAL A 234 3.98 -5.58 -9.15
CA VAL A 234 4.36 -5.41 -7.74
C VAL A 234 3.33 -4.61 -6.93
N TYR A 235 3.03 -3.38 -7.35
CA TYR A 235 2.26 -2.41 -6.54
C TYR A 235 0.75 -2.66 -6.61
N ILE A 236 0.18 -2.78 -7.82
CA ILE A 236 -1.28 -2.94 -7.98
C ILE A 236 -1.79 -4.21 -7.28
N PRO A 237 -1.11 -5.38 -7.38
CA PRO A 237 -1.49 -6.57 -6.62
C PRO A 237 -1.35 -6.37 -5.10
N ALA A 238 -0.31 -5.66 -4.65
CA ALA A 238 -0.11 -5.39 -3.23
C ALA A 238 -1.26 -4.54 -2.65
N VAL A 239 -1.67 -3.46 -3.32
CA VAL A 239 -2.82 -2.62 -2.93
C VAL A 239 -4.13 -3.41 -3.02
N TYR A 240 -4.32 -4.21 -4.06
CA TYR A 240 -5.50 -5.08 -4.20
C TYR A 240 -5.63 -6.04 -3.01
N VAL A 241 -4.55 -6.74 -2.64
CA VAL A 241 -4.54 -7.65 -1.49
C VAL A 241 -4.74 -6.87 -0.19
N TYR A 242 -4.06 -5.74 0.01
CA TYR A 242 -4.17 -4.91 1.21
C TYR A 242 -5.62 -4.51 1.50
N THR A 243 -6.33 -3.96 0.50
CA THR A 243 -7.74 -3.57 0.66
C THR A 243 -8.68 -4.75 0.93
N ARG A 244 -8.24 -6.00 0.74
CA ARG A 244 -9.03 -7.21 1.04
C ARG A 244 -8.80 -7.71 2.46
N ILE A 245 -7.58 -7.55 3.01
CA ILE A 245 -7.16 -8.19 4.27
C ILE A 245 -6.98 -7.21 5.44
N ALA A 246 -6.60 -5.96 5.18
CA ALA A 246 -6.46 -4.92 6.20
C ALA A 246 -7.80 -4.24 6.55
N LEU A 247 -8.85 -4.48 5.75
CA LEU A 247 -10.22 -3.99 5.96
C LEU A 247 -11.22 -5.15 6.20
N PRO A 248 -10.98 -6.06 7.18
CA PRO A 248 -11.90 -7.16 7.47
C PRO A 248 -13.26 -6.62 7.94
N GLY A 249 -14.34 -7.33 7.61
CA GLY A 249 -15.72 -6.93 7.94
C GLY A 249 -16.28 -5.76 7.14
N ARG A 250 -15.45 -4.96 6.44
CA ARG A 250 -15.94 -3.90 5.55
C ARG A 250 -16.53 -4.49 4.27
N SER A 251 -17.54 -3.81 3.71
CA SER A 251 -18.22 -4.27 2.50
C SER A 251 -17.26 -4.30 1.30
N ARG A 252 -17.49 -5.19 0.33
CA ARG A 252 -16.75 -5.17 -0.95
C ARG A 252 -16.89 -3.82 -1.70
N ARG A 253 -17.93 -3.02 -1.42
CA ARG A 253 -18.04 -1.66 -1.94
C ARG A 253 -16.98 -0.74 -1.32
N THR A 254 -16.91 -0.69 0.00
CA THR A 254 -15.86 0.01 0.78
C THR A 254 -14.46 -0.37 0.30
N GLN A 255 -14.19 -1.66 0.15
CA GLN A 255 -12.87 -2.16 -0.28
C GLN A 255 -12.55 -1.82 -1.74
N ASN A 256 -13.54 -1.61 -2.61
CA ASN A 256 -13.35 -1.14 -3.98
C ASN A 256 -13.16 0.39 -4.05
N ILE A 257 -13.85 1.14 -3.19
CA ILE A 257 -13.61 2.60 -3.02
C ILE A 257 -12.15 2.82 -2.57
N ALA A 258 -11.73 2.16 -1.50
CA ALA A 258 -10.36 2.21 -0.99
C ALA A 258 -9.30 1.85 -2.06
N LEU A 259 -9.58 0.84 -2.91
CA LEU A 259 -8.73 0.44 -4.02
C LEU A 259 -8.58 1.57 -5.07
N LEU A 260 -9.69 2.20 -5.45
CA LEU A 260 -9.69 3.32 -6.40
C LEU A 260 -8.94 4.54 -5.84
N THR A 261 -9.19 4.89 -4.57
CA THR A 261 -8.57 6.02 -3.88
C THR A 261 -7.05 5.90 -3.78
N VAL A 262 -6.53 4.70 -3.49
CA VAL A 262 -5.06 4.45 -3.44
C VAL A 262 -4.47 4.36 -4.84
N LEU A 263 -5.10 3.65 -5.79
CA LEU A 263 -4.53 3.48 -7.14
C LEU A 263 -4.52 4.77 -7.98
N LEU A 264 -5.35 5.76 -7.66
CA LEU A 264 -5.34 7.08 -8.31
C LEU A 264 -4.59 8.15 -7.53
N GLN A 265 -3.80 7.78 -6.51
CA GLN A 265 -3.05 8.74 -5.69
C GLN A 265 -2.14 9.64 -6.58
N PRO A 266 -2.41 10.95 -6.68
CA PRO A 266 -1.84 11.79 -7.75
C PRO A 266 -0.32 11.94 -7.66
N ALA A 267 0.24 12.04 -6.45
CA ALA A 267 1.67 12.21 -6.22
C ALA A 267 2.51 11.05 -6.80
N LEU A 268 2.10 9.79 -6.55
CA LEU A 268 2.83 8.63 -7.04
C LEU A 268 2.72 8.50 -8.56
N VAL A 269 1.53 8.72 -9.12
CA VAL A 269 1.30 8.67 -10.58
C VAL A 269 2.12 9.75 -11.30
N LEU A 270 2.17 10.98 -10.77
CA LEU A 270 2.96 12.09 -11.34
C LEU A 270 4.46 11.83 -11.32
N ILE A 271 4.99 11.23 -10.26
CA ILE A 271 6.43 11.00 -10.15
C ILE A 271 6.89 9.77 -10.94
N ASP A 272 6.19 8.64 -10.85
CA ASP A 272 6.60 7.44 -11.58
C ASP A 272 6.31 7.55 -13.09
N HIS A 273 5.10 8.00 -13.47
CA HIS A 273 4.67 8.04 -14.89
C HIS A 273 4.84 9.38 -15.58
N GLY A 274 5.01 10.48 -14.82
CA GLY A 274 5.29 11.80 -15.36
C GLY A 274 6.80 12.10 -15.35
N HIS A 275 7.34 12.39 -14.17
CA HIS A 275 8.76 12.71 -13.95
C HIS A 275 9.72 11.58 -14.38
N PHE A 276 9.29 10.32 -14.27
CA PHE A 276 10.00 9.07 -14.59
C PHE A 276 10.85 8.48 -13.45
N GLN A 277 10.25 7.59 -12.65
CA GLN A 277 10.92 6.80 -11.61
C GLN A 277 10.19 5.46 -11.35
N TYR A 278 10.85 4.55 -10.63
CA TYR A 278 10.30 3.26 -10.18
C TYR A 278 10.00 3.22 -8.67
N ASN A 279 9.35 4.23 -8.08
CA ASN A 279 9.11 4.24 -6.62
C ASN A 279 8.03 3.24 -6.20
N SER A 280 7.03 3.03 -7.05
CA SER A 280 5.94 2.06 -6.86
C SER A 280 6.43 0.63 -6.60
N VAL A 281 7.59 0.22 -7.12
CA VAL A 281 8.18 -1.10 -6.82
C VAL A 281 8.59 -1.20 -5.34
N MET A 282 9.34 -0.21 -4.82
CA MET A 282 9.71 -0.13 -3.39
C MET A 282 8.45 -0.04 -2.50
N LEU A 283 7.52 0.86 -2.84
CA LEU A 283 6.28 1.05 -2.08
C LEU A 283 5.41 -0.21 -2.10
N GLY A 284 5.35 -0.91 -3.24
CA GLY A 284 4.63 -2.17 -3.41
C GLY A 284 5.25 -3.33 -2.62
N LEU A 285 6.58 -3.43 -2.58
CA LEU A 285 7.29 -4.38 -1.73
C LEU A 285 7.07 -4.10 -0.23
N THR A 286 6.98 -2.82 0.17
CA THR A 286 6.57 -2.41 1.53
C THR A 286 5.12 -2.81 1.83
N ILE A 287 4.17 -2.61 0.90
CA ILE A 287 2.78 -3.09 1.08
C ILE A 287 2.73 -4.61 1.13
N TRP A 288 3.54 -5.32 0.34
CA TRP A 288 3.65 -6.79 0.42
C TRP A 288 4.17 -7.26 1.78
N ALA A 289 5.15 -6.57 2.36
CA ALA A 289 5.59 -6.84 3.73
C ALA A 289 4.44 -6.69 4.74
N MET A 290 3.70 -5.58 4.67
CA MET A 290 2.50 -5.37 5.48
C MET A 290 1.46 -6.47 5.26
N ASN A 291 1.19 -6.87 4.01
CA ASN A 291 0.22 -7.91 3.67
C ASN A 291 0.58 -9.25 4.32
N MET A 292 1.87 -9.62 4.31
CA MET A 292 2.34 -10.83 4.96
C MET A 292 2.22 -10.74 6.49
N PHE A 293 2.42 -9.57 7.11
CA PHE A 293 2.12 -9.36 8.53
C PHE A 293 0.61 -9.46 8.85
N TYR A 294 -0.27 -9.02 7.93
CA TYR A 294 -1.73 -9.20 8.04
C TYR A 294 -2.20 -10.65 7.84
N LEU A 295 -1.44 -11.47 7.12
CA LEU A 295 -1.67 -12.91 6.98
C LEU A 295 -0.96 -13.72 8.09
N GLY A 296 0.02 -13.15 8.79
CA GLY A 296 0.81 -13.81 9.83
C GLY A 296 2.05 -14.56 9.35
N HIS A 297 2.48 -14.31 8.11
CA HIS A 297 3.67 -14.91 7.50
C HIS A 297 4.89 -13.97 7.67
N ASP A 298 5.25 -13.62 8.90
CA ASP A 298 6.20 -12.52 9.16
C ASP A 298 7.58 -12.72 8.54
N LEU A 299 8.02 -13.98 8.36
CA LEU A 299 9.27 -14.30 7.68
C LEU A 299 9.21 -13.87 6.20
N ILE A 300 8.11 -14.13 5.49
CA ILE A 300 7.90 -13.68 4.11
C ILE A 300 7.79 -12.15 4.09
N GLY A 301 7.13 -11.56 5.09
CA GLY A 301 7.07 -10.11 5.24
C GLY A 301 8.44 -9.45 5.43
N ALA A 302 9.34 -10.09 6.16
CA ALA A 302 10.74 -9.68 6.29
C ALA A 302 11.49 -9.77 4.95
N ILE A 303 11.31 -10.85 4.17
CA ILE A 303 11.88 -10.97 2.81
C ILE A 303 11.38 -9.83 1.91
N CYS A 304 10.08 -9.56 1.88
CA CYS A 304 9.51 -8.44 1.11
C CYS A 304 10.05 -7.08 1.56
N PHE A 305 10.27 -6.88 2.87
CA PHE A 305 10.84 -5.64 3.38
C PHE A 305 12.33 -5.49 3.04
N VAL A 306 13.13 -6.55 3.14
CA VAL A 306 14.53 -6.57 2.69
C VAL A 306 14.63 -6.31 1.19
N ALA A 307 13.72 -6.87 0.38
CA ALA A 307 13.63 -6.56 -1.04
C ALA A 307 13.30 -5.07 -1.29
N SER A 308 12.36 -4.49 -0.52
CA SER A 308 12.05 -3.05 -0.59
C SER A 308 13.29 -2.19 -0.29
N LEU A 309 13.99 -2.48 0.81
CA LEU A 309 15.24 -1.80 1.20
C LEU A 309 16.33 -1.94 0.13
N SER A 310 16.42 -3.12 -0.49
CA SER A 310 17.42 -3.46 -1.50
C SER A 310 17.06 -2.99 -2.91
N PHE A 311 15.84 -2.46 -3.12
CA PHE A 311 15.45 -1.76 -4.34
C PHE A 311 15.79 -0.27 -4.24
N LYS A 312 15.31 0.41 -3.18
CA LYS A 312 15.61 1.82 -2.88
C LYS A 312 15.87 1.95 -1.38
N GLN A 313 17.06 2.42 -1.03
CA GLN A 313 17.54 2.60 0.35
C GLN A 313 16.68 3.56 1.18
N MET A 314 15.91 4.44 0.54
CA MET A 314 14.94 5.31 1.21
C MET A 314 13.88 4.53 2.01
N GLY A 315 13.59 3.27 1.66
CA GLY A 315 12.73 2.39 2.47
C GLY A 315 13.18 2.20 3.92
N LEU A 316 14.43 2.53 4.24
CA LEU A 316 14.96 2.58 5.61
C LEU A 316 14.15 3.51 6.53
N TYR A 317 13.45 4.50 5.97
CA TYR A 317 12.54 5.39 6.69
C TYR A 317 11.41 4.63 7.43
N TYR A 318 11.05 3.44 6.95
CA TYR A 318 10.07 2.54 7.57
C TYR A 318 10.68 1.56 8.59
N ALA A 319 12.01 1.38 8.57
CA ALA A 319 12.67 0.29 9.31
C ALA A 319 12.49 0.37 10.84
N PRO A 320 12.47 1.55 11.50
CA PRO A 320 12.15 1.63 12.93
C PRO A 320 10.74 1.10 13.25
N ALA A 321 9.74 1.43 12.42
CA ALA A 321 8.36 0.97 12.62
C ALA A 321 8.20 -0.54 12.41
N VAL A 322 8.78 -1.08 11.32
CA VAL A 322 8.73 -2.52 11.00
C VAL A 322 9.54 -3.34 12.03
N GLY A 323 10.74 -2.88 12.38
CA GLY A 323 11.59 -3.52 13.39
C GLY A 323 10.93 -3.55 14.76
N SER A 324 10.37 -2.43 15.23
CA SER A 324 9.64 -2.37 16.51
C SER A 324 8.37 -3.22 16.53
N TYR A 325 7.64 -3.32 15.41
CA TYR A 325 6.50 -4.24 15.29
C TYR A 325 6.93 -5.70 15.42
N LEU A 326 7.92 -6.13 14.63
CA LEU A 326 8.38 -7.52 14.64
C LEU A 326 9.01 -7.90 15.97
N LEU A 327 9.85 -7.05 16.55
CA LEU A 327 10.44 -7.27 17.86
C LEU A 327 9.38 -7.27 18.97
N GLY A 328 8.42 -6.35 18.94
CA GLY A 328 7.28 -6.33 19.87
C GLY A 328 6.44 -7.60 19.78
N LYS A 329 6.23 -8.13 18.56
CA LYS A 329 5.58 -9.43 18.33
C LYS A 329 6.38 -10.58 18.92
N CYS A 330 7.72 -10.58 18.82
CA CYS A 330 8.58 -11.56 19.47
C CYS A 330 8.38 -11.56 21.00
N PHE A 331 8.39 -10.41 21.66
CA PHE A 331 8.14 -10.36 23.12
C PHE A 331 6.71 -10.79 23.49
N TRP A 332 5.71 -10.40 22.70
CA TRP A 332 4.31 -10.80 22.90
C TRP A 332 4.08 -12.31 22.77
N LEU A 333 4.83 -13.00 21.91
CA LEU A 333 4.80 -14.46 21.75
C LEU A 333 5.37 -15.23 22.97
N GLY A 334 5.89 -14.53 23.99
CA GLY A 334 6.49 -15.13 25.17
C GLY A 334 7.88 -15.70 24.90
N LYS A 335 8.54 -16.23 25.95
CA LYS A 335 9.97 -16.59 25.89
C LYS A 335 10.30 -17.57 24.77
N ASP A 336 9.61 -18.71 24.71
CA ASP A 336 10.07 -19.84 23.90
C ASP A 336 9.68 -19.70 22.41
N TYR A 337 8.42 -19.37 22.12
CA TYR A 337 7.98 -19.06 20.76
C TYR A 337 8.58 -17.74 20.26
N GLY A 338 8.71 -16.73 21.11
CA GLY A 338 9.23 -15.42 20.78
C GLY A 338 10.72 -15.41 20.45
N THR A 339 11.56 -16.08 21.24
CA THR A 339 13.00 -16.21 20.92
C THR A 339 13.21 -17.03 19.66
N ARG A 340 12.46 -18.13 19.46
CA ARG A 340 12.48 -18.91 18.22
C ARG A 340 12.07 -18.08 17.00
N HIS A 341 11.00 -17.28 17.11
CA HIS A 341 10.54 -16.39 16.04
C HIS A 341 11.56 -15.28 15.75
N PHE A 342 12.18 -14.68 16.78
CA PHE A 342 13.27 -13.72 16.63
C PHE A 342 14.49 -14.32 15.89
N VAL A 343 14.92 -15.52 16.26
CA VAL A 343 16.03 -16.22 15.58
C VAL A 343 15.69 -16.49 14.11
N TYR A 344 14.47 -16.94 13.80
CA TYR A 344 14.04 -17.13 12.41
C TYR A 344 13.94 -15.80 11.63
N LEU A 345 13.46 -14.72 12.23
CA LEU A 345 13.43 -13.39 11.61
C LEU A 345 14.85 -12.87 11.34
N ALA A 346 15.75 -12.98 12.30
CA ALA A 346 17.16 -12.58 12.15
C ALA A 346 17.84 -13.39 11.03
N PHE A 347 17.73 -14.73 11.06
CA PHE A 347 18.27 -15.59 10.02
C PHE A 347 17.70 -15.27 8.63
N THR A 348 16.37 -15.12 8.51
CA THR A 348 15.70 -14.82 7.25
C THR A 348 16.12 -13.45 6.69
N THR A 349 16.24 -12.44 7.56
CA THR A 349 16.65 -11.08 7.19
C THR A 349 18.11 -11.08 6.71
N THR A 350 19.02 -11.67 7.47
CA THR A 350 20.44 -11.79 7.12
C THR A 350 20.66 -12.59 5.84
N LEU A 351 19.96 -13.73 5.68
CA LEU A 351 20.04 -14.55 4.47
C LEU A 351 19.51 -13.79 3.24
N SER A 352 18.43 -13.02 3.38
CA SER A 352 17.87 -12.22 2.29
C SER A 352 18.85 -11.14 1.81
N PHE A 353 19.48 -10.41 2.74
CA PHE A 353 20.54 -9.45 2.40
C PHE A 353 21.78 -10.15 1.80
N PHE A 354 22.22 -11.26 2.38
CA PHE A 354 23.36 -12.02 1.90
C PHE A 354 23.16 -12.48 0.45
N LEU A 355 22.01 -13.08 0.12
CA LEU A 355 21.70 -13.54 -1.23
C LEU A 355 21.63 -12.38 -2.25
N LEU A 356 21.03 -11.24 -1.87
CA LEU A 356 20.92 -10.08 -2.76
C LEU A 356 22.27 -9.39 -3.02
N PHE A 357 23.16 -9.37 -2.04
CA PHE A 357 24.50 -8.78 -2.16
C PHE A 357 25.60 -9.80 -2.52
N LEU A 358 25.29 -11.09 -2.67
CA LEU A 358 26.25 -12.17 -2.87
C LEU A 358 27.29 -11.90 -3.98
N PRO A 359 26.94 -11.38 -5.17
CA PRO A 359 27.93 -11.08 -6.23
C PRO A 359 28.92 -9.97 -5.86
N PHE A 360 28.61 -9.16 -4.84
CA PHE A 360 29.39 -8.00 -4.42
C PHE A 360 30.14 -8.22 -3.10
N MET A 361 30.07 -9.42 -2.50
CA MET A 361 30.69 -9.77 -1.21
C MET A 361 32.23 -9.82 -1.20
N THR A 362 32.91 -9.35 -2.23
CA THR A 362 34.38 -9.27 -2.23
C THR A 362 34.86 -8.05 -1.43
N PRO A 363 36.05 -8.08 -0.82
CA PRO A 363 36.57 -6.96 0.00
C PRO A 363 36.71 -5.63 -0.76
N ALA A 364 36.81 -5.66 -2.08
CA ALA A 364 36.89 -4.46 -2.92
C ALA A 364 35.51 -3.92 -3.35
N LEU A 365 34.53 -4.80 -3.61
CA LEU A 365 33.22 -4.40 -4.13
C LEU A 365 32.26 -3.98 -3.03
N LEU A 366 32.19 -4.70 -1.90
CA LEU A 366 31.20 -4.41 -0.87
C LEU A 366 31.32 -2.98 -0.30
N PRO A 367 32.52 -2.43 0.01
CA PRO A 367 32.65 -1.04 0.45
C PRO A 367 32.18 -0.05 -0.62
N GLN A 368 32.51 -0.28 -1.89
CA GLN A 368 32.12 0.59 -3.01
C GLN A 368 30.60 0.61 -3.22
N VAL A 369 29.94 -0.55 -3.14
CA VAL A 369 28.47 -0.64 -3.22
C VAL A 369 27.84 0.14 -2.06
N ILE A 370 28.35 -0.02 -0.83
CA ILE A 370 27.80 0.67 0.35
C ILE A 370 28.01 2.20 0.30
N THR A 371 29.17 2.69 -0.17
CA THR A 371 29.40 4.15 -0.30
C THR A 371 28.62 4.79 -1.45
N ARG A 372 28.30 4.04 -2.52
CA ARG A 372 27.35 4.48 -3.55
C ARG A 372 25.92 4.57 -3.03
N ILE A 373 25.45 3.58 -2.26
CA ILE A 373 24.10 3.56 -1.68
C ILE A 373 23.94 4.66 -0.61
N PHE A 374 24.97 4.90 0.21
CA PHE A 374 24.95 5.88 1.29
C PHE A 374 26.04 6.95 1.09
N PRO A 375 25.79 7.97 0.24
CA PRO A 375 26.76 9.04 -0.01
C PRO A 375 26.87 9.99 1.18
N PHE A 376 27.81 9.72 2.09
CA PHE A 376 28.06 10.50 3.32
C PHE A 376 28.56 11.95 3.11
N ALA A 377 28.62 12.45 1.86
CA ALA A 377 29.37 13.64 1.46
C ALA A 377 28.51 14.83 0.96
N ARG A 378 27.21 14.88 1.25
CA ARG A 378 26.34 16.04 0.97
C ARG A 378 26.09 16.92 2.20
N GLY A 379 25.97 18.22 1.97
CA GLY A 379 25.63 19.22 2.98
C GLY A 379 24.15 19.23 3.33
N LEU A 380 23.82 19.91 4.44
CA LEU A 380 22.44 20.29 4.71
C LEU A 380 22.04 21.45 3.78
N PHE A 381 20.76 21.53 3.40
CA PHE A 381 20.19 22.61 2.57
C PHE A 381 20.74 22.70 1.12
N GLU A 382 21.05 21.58 0.46
CA GLU A 382 21.35 21.58 -0.99
C GLU A 382 20.08 21.85 -1.82
N ASP A 383 18.98 21.12 -1.55
CA ASP A 383 17.68 21.30 -2.23
C ASP A 383 16.67 22.13 -1.42
N LYS A 384 15.68 22.72 -2.13
CA LYS A 384 14.58 23.52 -1.54
C LYS A 384 13.39 22.66 -1.11
N VAL A 385 13.67 21.65 -0.28
CA VAL A 385 12.66 20.69 0.19
C VAL A 385 11.77 21.29 1.28
N ALA A 386 10.48 20.94 1.28
CA ALA A 386 9.48 21.34 2.28
C ALA A 386 9.66 20.65 3.66
N ASN A 387 10.88 20.65 4.21
CA ASN A 387 11.23 20.07 5.50
C ASN A 387 11.45 21.14 6.59
N PHE A 388 11.70 20.72 7.83
CA PHE A 388 11.93 21.63 8.96
C PHE A 388 13.15 22.54 8.72
N TRP A 389 14.20 21.99 8.12
CA TRP A 389 15.46 22.70 7.88
C TRP A 389 15.28 23.87 6.92
N CYS A 390 14.71 23.66 5.73
CA CYS A 390 14.56 24.73 4.74
C CYS A 390 13.61 25.83 5.24
N ALA A 391 12.45 25.46 5.82
CA ALA A 391 11.49 26.43 6.34
C ALA A 391 12.04 27.26 7.50
N SER A 392 12.80 26.65 8.43
CA SER A 392 13.41 27.37 9.56
C SER A 392 14.67 28.17 9.18
N ASP A 393 15.41 27.78 8.12
CA ASP A 393 16.50 28.60 7.57
C ASP A 393 15.98 29.92 7.01
N VAL A 394 14.85 29.89 6.30
CA VAL A 394 14.25 31.09 5.69
C VAL A 394 13.64 32.03 6.73
N ILE A 395 12.75 31.51 7.60
CA ILE A 395 11.96 32.35 8.52
C ILE A 395 12.74 32.68 9.81
N LEU A 396 13.30 31.68 10.47
CA LEU A 396 13.62 31.75 11.91
C LEU A 396 15.11 31.97 12.20
N ILE A 397 15.96 31.04 11.77
CA ILE A 397 17.30 30.86 12.36
C ILE A 397 18.42 31.23 11.37
N LYS A 398 18.24 31.05 10.06
CA LYS A 398 19.30 31.23 9.04
C LYS A 398 20.56 30.45 9.44
N TRP A 399 20.40 29.14 9.65
CA TRP A 399 21.40 28.19 10.13
C TRP A 399 22.79 28.35 9.50
N ARG A 400 22.87 28.64 8.19
CA ARG A 400 24.17 28.85 7.52
C ARG A 400 24.96 30.08 8.01
N ARG A 401 24.30 31.02 8.71
CA ARG A 401 24.93 32.23 9.30
C ARG A 401 25.37 32.03 10.75
N LEU A 402 25.02 30.91 11.38
CA LEU A 402 25.37 30.61 12.77
C LEU A 402 26.85 30.15 12.84
N ARG A 403 27.78 31.12 12.83
CA ARG A 403 29.24 30.90 12.83
C ARG A 403 29.78 30.02 13.98
N TRP A 404 29.01 29.84 15.05
CA TRP A 404 29.28 28.92 16.17
C TRP A 404 28.93 27.43 15.95
N ILE A 405 28.24 27.06 14.86
CA ILE A 405 27.83 25.67 14.59
C ILE A 405 28.52 25.17 13.31
N SER A 406 29.27 24.08 13.41
CA SER A 406 29.88 23.42 12.24
C SER A 406 28.87 22.56 11.48
N GLN A 407 29.11 22.33 10.19
CA GLN A 407 28.28 21.45 9.36
C GLN A 407 28.13 20.04 9.97
N THR A 408 29.21 19.48 10.53
CA THR A 408 29.18 18.17 11.22
C THR A 408 28.34 18.21 12.51
N ALA A 409 28.37 19.31 13.26
CA ALA A 409 27.50 19.48 14.44
C ALA A 409 26.03 19.56 14.03
N LEU A 410 25.72 20.31 12.96
CA LEU A 410 24.36 20.45 12.43
C LEU A 410 23.82 19.12 11.87
N GLN A 411 24.66 18.32 11.21
CA GLN A 411 24.33 16.94 10.81
C GLN A 411 24.00 16.04 12.01
N ARG A 412 24.75 16.15 13.11
CA ARG A 412 24.46 15.41 14.36
C ARG A 412 23.13 15.83 15.00
N VAL A 413 22.80 17.13 15.00
CA VAL A 413 21.50 17.64 15.47
C VAL A 413 20.36 17.10 14.61
N ALA A 414 20.52 17.06 13.29
CA ALA A 414 19.53 16.50 12.37
C ALA A 414 19.28 14.99 12.59
N ILE A 415 20.34 14.21 12.79
CA ILE A 415 20.23 12.80 13.18
C ILE A 415 19.48 12.66 14.52
N LEU A 416 19.84 13.46 15.53
CA LEU A 416 19.20 13.43 16.85
C LEU A 416 17.71 13.79 16.78
N MET A 417 17.34 14.86 16.05
CA MET A 417 15.94 15.25 15.86
C MET A 417 15.15 14.19 15.08
N THR A 418 15.75 13.56 14.07
CA THR A 418 15.14 12.43 13.34
C THR A 418 14.84 11.27 14.29
N LEU A 419 15.82 10.86 15.09
CA LEU A 419 15.66 9.79 16.07
C LEU A 419 14.55 10.12 17.09
N ILE A 420 14.58 11.32 17.69
CA ILE A 420 13.55 11.80 18.62
C ILE A 420 12.15 11.80 17.98
N GLY A 421 12.02 12.17 16.69
CA GLY A 421 10.75 12.10 15.97
C GLY A 421 10.25 10.66 15.76
N THR A 422 11.13 9.72 15.42
CA THR A 422 10.77 8.31 15.21
C THR A 422 10.44 7.55 16.50
N LEU A 423 11.02 7.95 17.64
CA LEU A 423 10.97 7.20 18.89
C LEU A 423 9.56 6.99 19.48
N PRO A 424 8.65 7.99 19.55
CA PRO A 424 7.30 7.77 20.04
C PRO A 424 6.51 6.72 19.23
N ALA A 425 6.67 6.73 17.91
CA ALA A 425 5.96 5.81 17.03
C ALA A 425 6.50 4.37 17.12
N ALA A 426 7.82 4.22 17.04
CA ALA A 426 8.50 2.94 17.24
C ALA A 426 8.25 2.38 18.66
N GLY A 427 8.31 3.25 19.68
CA GLY A 427 8.06 2.94 21.08
C GLY A 427 6.62 2.51 21.37
N MET A 428 5.61 3.15 20.76
CA MET A 428 4.22 2.71 20.89
C MET A 428 4.00 1.32 20.28
N VAL A 429 4.48 1.06 19.07
CA VAL A 429 4.25 -0.23 18.37
C VAL A 429 5.03 -1.39 19.00
N PHE A 430 6.18 -1.11 19.60
CA PHE A 430 6.91 -2.06 20.46
C PHE A 430 6.20 -2.26 21.81
N GLY A 431 5.99 -1.16 22.55
CA GLY A 431 5.52 -1.16 23.94
C GLY A 431 4.10 -1.67 24.13
N TRP A 432 3.16 -1.39 23.22
CA TRP A 432 1.82 -1.98 23.31
C TRP A 432 1.82 -3.50 23.04
N GLY A 433 2.87 -4.03 22.42
CA GLY A 433 3.11 -5.48 22.34
C GLY A 433 3.42 -6.12 23.69
N PHE A 434 4.03 -5.36 24.60
CA PHE A 434 4.29 -5.77 25.99
C PHE A 434 3.06 -5.59 26.89
N ILE A 435 2.33 -4.47 26.72
CA ILE A 435 1.17 -4.10 27.55
C ILE A 435 -0.06 -4.97 27.28
N GLY A 436 -0.24 -5.47 26.04
CA GLY A 436 -1.35 -6.36 25.64
C GLY A 436 -1.37 -7.76 26.28
N THR A 437 -0.66 -7.97 27.40
CA THR A 437 -0.51 -9.25 28.10
C THR A 437 -1.60 -9.54 29.15
N GLY A 438 -2.60 -8.67 29.29
CA GLY A 438 -3.69 -8.80 30.28
C GLY A 438 -4.67 -9.96 30.06
N ALA A 439 -4.71 -10.59 28.88
CA ALA A 439 -5.70 -11.63 28.54
C ALA A 439 -5.14 -13.07 28.66
N LYS A 440 -4.78 -13.48 29.90
CA LYS A 440 -4.56 -14.90 30.26
C LYS A 440 -5.89 -15.67 30.30
N ASP A 441 -6.53 -15.82 29.15
CA ASP A 441 -7.72 -16.66 28.97
C ASP A 441 -7.29 -18.11 28.66
N PRO A 442 -7.37 -19.06 29.62
CA PRO A 442 -6.89 -20.42 29.39
C PRO A 442 -7.77 -21.22 28.42
N ASN A 443 -9.00 -20.78 28.14
CA ASN A 443 -9.98 -21.55 27.35
C ASN A 443 -9.88 -21.30 25.83
N LYS A 444 -9.03 -20.36 25.38
CA LYS A 444 -8.76 -20.14 23.95
C LYS A 444 -7.61 -21.04 23.46
N SER A 445 -7.99 -22.18 22.89
CA SER A 445 -7.12 -23.21 22.28
C SER A 445 -5.95 -22.63 21.48
N ASP A 446 -4.73 -23.13 21.75
CA ASP A 446 -3.47 -22.51 21.32
C ASP A 446 -3.33 -22.35 19.79
N ALA A 447 -3.94 -23.25 19.01
CA ALA A 447 -3.93 -23.21 17.54
C ALA A 447 -4.43 -21.87 16.94
N VAL A 448 -5.31 -21.14 17.64
CA VAL A 448 -5.91 -19.89 17.14
C VAL A 448 -5.14 -18.64 17.58
N ARG A 449 -4.27 -18.73 18.60
CA ARG A 449 -3.64 -17.55 19.24
C ARG A 449 -2.57 -16.84 18.40
N HIS A 450 -1.95 -17.50 17.42
CA HIS A 450 -0.54 -17.20 17.10
C HIS A 450 -0.19 -16.28 15.91
N HIS A 451 -1.12 -15.86 15.05
CA HIS A 451 -0.75 -15.34 13.72
C HIS A 451 -0.62 -13.81 13.59
N ARG A 452 -1.42 -12.98 14.27
CA ARG A 452 -1.36 -11.50 14.12
C ARG A 452 -0.78 -10.83 15.37
N GLY A 453 0.17 -9.92 15.19
CA GLY A 453 0.73 -9.14 16.30
C GLY A 453 -0.27 -8.11 16.82
N PRO A 454 -0.31 -7.84 18.14
CA PRO A 454 -1.33 -6.98 18.75
C PRO A 454 -1.30 -5.54 18.22
N THR A 455 -0.13 -5.03 17.88
CA THR A 455 0.08 -3.65 17.39
C THR A 455 -0.01 -3.49 15.87
N LEU A 456 -0.44 -4.52 15.13
CA LEU A 456 -0.52 -4.50 13.67
C LEU A 456 -1.42 -3.38 13.12
N LEU A 457 -2.51 -3.04 13.83
CA LEU A 457 -3.40 -1.92 13.47
C LEU A 457 -2.74 -0.55 13.63
N LEU A 458 -1.68 -0.45 14.43
CA LEU A 458 -0.89 0.77 14.65
C LEU A 458 0.26 0.90 13.64
N LEU A 459 0.64 -0.19 12.96
CA LEU A 459 1.76 -0.20 12.01
C LEU A 459 1.63 0.86 10.90
N PRO A 460 0.46 1.11 10.26
CA PRO A 460 0.33 2.19 9.28
C PRO A 460 0.61 3.58 9.88
N PHE A 461 0.16 3.86 11.11
CA PHE A 461 0.47 5.12 11.79
C PHE A 461 1.96 5.25 12.10
N ALA A 462 2.62 4.15 12.50
CA ALA A 462 4.06 4.16 12.77
C ALA A 462 4.89 4.33 11.49
N LEU A 463 4.51 3.67 10.40
CA LEU A 463 5.12 3.85 9.08
C LEU A 463 5.01 5.31 8.62
N PHE A 464 3.85 5.94 8.80
CA PHE A 464 3.67 7.37 8.55
C PHE A 464 4.57 8.22 9.45
N SER A 465 4.47 8.06 10.77
CA SER A 465 5.14 8.91 11.74
C SER A 465 6.67 8.81 11.66
N CYS A 466 7.22 7.61 11.44
CA CYS A 466 8.65 7.42 11.19
C CYS A 466 9.09 8.05 9.86
N ALA A 467 8.41 7.74 8.74
CA ALA A 467 8.81 8.29 7.43
C ALA A 467 8.66 9.82 7.34
N MET A 468 7.66 10.38 8.04
CA MET A 468 7.45 11.82 8.15
C MET A 468 8.53 12.46 9.03
N SER A 469 8.99 11.78 10.09
CA SER A 469 10.14 12.24 10.90
C SER A 469 11.43 12.29 10.10
N PHE A 470 11.72 11.24 9.29
CA PHE A 470 12.86 11.26 8.37
C PHE A 470 12.73 12.39 7.34
N PHE A 471 11.57 12.57 6.71
CA PHE A 471 11.37 13.65 5.73
C PHE A 471 11.51 15.05 6.36
N MET A 472 11.00 15.28 7.57
CA MET A 472 11.08 16.59 8.23
C MET A 472 12.49 16.90 8.76
N PHE A 473 13.21 15.91 9.31
CA PHE A 473 14.39 16.15 10.15
C PHE A 473 15.71 15.54 9.64
N SER A 474 15.70 14.69 8.61
CA SER A 474 16.95 14.13 8.04
C SER A 474 17.83 15.21 7.39
N VAL A 475 19.14 14.92 7.30
CA VAL A 475 20.12 15.76 6.58
C VAL A 475 19.87 15.72 5.08
N GLN A 476 19.64 14.52 4.54
CA GLN A 476 19.43 14.27 3.12
C GLN A 476 17.97 13.85 2.93
N VAL A 477 17.24 14.69 2.21
CA VAL A 477 15.85 14.52 1.79
C VAL A 477 15.74 15.19 0.43
N HIS A 478 15.00 14.61 -0.50
CA HIS A 478 14.62 15.24 -1.77
C HIS A 478 13.11 15.49 -1.78
N GLU A 479 12.63 16.40 -2.61
CA GLU A 479 11.19 16.72 -2.76
C GLU A 479 10.35 15.45 -2.95
N LYS A 480 10.83 14.56 -3.83
CA LYS A 480 10.26 13.24 -4.17
C LYS A 480 10.15 12.28 -2.98
N SER A 481 10.93 12.47 -1.90
CA SER A 481 10.88 11.62 -0.70
C SER A 481 9.55 11.75 0.06
N ILE A 482 8.71 12.74 -0.23
CA ILE A 482 7.37 12.89 0.35
C ILE A 482 6.45 11.69 0.03
N LEU A 483 6.75 10.94 -1.04
CA LEU A 483 6.04 9.69 -1.37
C LEU A 483 6.08 8.65 -0.24
N LEU A 484 7.12 8.66 0.60
CA LEU A 484 7.27 7.67 1.68
C LEU A 484 6.28 7.85 2.83
N PRO A 485 6.09 9.03 3.44
CA PRO A 485 4.95 9.26 4.34
C PRO A 485 3.59 9.26 3.62
N LEU A 486 3.53 9.60 2.33
CA LEU A 486 2.27 9.58 1.58
C LEU A 486 1.64 8.19 1.42
N LEU A 487 2.43 7.12 1.29
CA LEU A 487 1.90 5.75 1.23
C LEU A 487 1.01 5.42 2.45
N PRO A 488 1.52 5.39 3.70
CA PRO A 488 0.73 4.99 4.86
C PRO A 488 -0.41 5.94 5.20
N ILE A 489 -0.27 7.27 5.01
CA ILE A 489 -1.40 8.20 5.22
C ILE A 489 -2.53 7.98 4.22
N THR A 490 -2.22 7.60 2.97
CA THR A 490 -3.23 7.28 1.95
C THR A 490 -3.93 5.95 2.24
N LEU A 491 -3.20 4.94 2.75
CA LEU A 491 -3.80 3.70 3.25
C LEU A 491 -4.74 3.96 4.45
N LEU A 492 -4.34 4.81 5.39
CA LEU A 492 -5.14 5.23 6.55
C LEU A 492 -6.40 6.00 6.15
N LEU A 493 -6.28 6.92 5.18
CA LEU A 493 -7.41 7.65 4.58
C LEU A 493 -8.40 6.69 3.91
N ALA A 494 -7.91 5.79 3.07
CA ALA A 494 -8.73 4.82 2.32
C ALA A 494 -9.45 3.82 3.25
N ALA A 495 -8.88 3.53 4.43
CA ALA A 495 -9.55 2.74 5.47
C ALA A 495 -10.73 3.47 6.13
N ARG A 496 -10.68 4.82 6.21
CA ARG A 496 -11.62 5.67 6.95
C ARG A 496 -12.64 6.41 6.07
N GLU A 497 -12.44 6.46 4.75
CA GLU A 497 -13.35 7.03 3.74
C GLU A 497 -14.80 6.49 3.82
N SER A 498 -15.00 5.32 4.46
CA SER A 498 -16.31 4.69 4.64
C SER A 498 -17.06 5.09 5.93
N GLU A 499 -16.50 5.93 6.79
CA GLU A 499 -17.08 6.30 8.09
C GLU A 499 -17.61 7.74 8.15
N SER A 500 -17.16 8.60 7.24
CA SER A 500 -17.45 10.05 7.21
C SER A 500 -18.93 10.44 7.08
N GLU A 501 -19.81 9.51 6.69
CA GLU A 501 -21.28 9.69 6.61
C GLU A 501 -22.04 9.24 7.88
N ILE A 502 -21.39 8.56 8.83
CA ILE A 502 -22.05 8.06 10.05
C ILE A 502 -21.83 9.04 11.20
N ASP A 503 -20.58 9.48 11.40
CA ASP A 503 -20.20 10.37 12.51
C ASP A 503 -20.49 11.86 12.21
N SER A 504 -21.01 12.19 11.02
CA SER A 504 -21.33 13.57 10.61
C SER A 504 -22.43 14.22 11.46
N GLY A 505 -23.23 13.42 12.19
CA GLY A 505 -24.27 13.90 13.10
C GLY A 505 -23.87 13.96 14.57
N SER A 506 -23.01 13.05 15.06
CA SER A 506 -22.66 12.96 16.49
C SER A 506 -21.48 12.02 16.79
N SER A 507 -20.68 12.39 17.79
CA SER A 507 -19.87 11.46 18.61
C SER A 507 -18.61 10.80 18.00
N GLY A 508 -17.80 11.54 17.23
CA GLY A 508 -16.44 11.12 16.85
C GLY A 508 -15.34 12.18 17.03
N SER A 509 -15.67 13.46 16.76
CA SER A 509 -14.71 14.58 16.62
C SER A 509 -14.15 15.14 17.93
N VAL A 510 -13.45 14.32 18.73
CA VAL A 510 -12.87 14.75 20.02
C VAL A 510 -11.87 15.89 19.83
N MET A 511 -12.29 17.08 20.27
CA MET A 511 -11.56 18.36 20.29
C MET A 511 -11.44 19.11 18.95
N GLY A 512 -12.29 18.83 17.96
CA GLY A 512 -12.38 19.62 16.71
C GLY A 512 -11.19 19.53 15.75
N LEU A 513 -10.13 18.79 16.11
CA LEU A 513 -8.87 18.56 15.37
C LEU A 513 -9.01 17.77 14.04
N GLY A 514 -10.24 17.59 13.56
CA GLY A 514 -10.62 16.84 12.36
C GLY A 514 -10.29 15.35 12.39
N GLY A 515 -10.61 14.68 11.28
CA GLY A 515 -10.44 13.24 11.08
C GLY A 515 -9.23 12.86 10.23
N ILE A 516 -8.83 11.58 10.31
CA ILE A 516 -7.75 10.98 9.52
C ILE A 516 -7.94 11.22 8.01
N TRP A 517 -9.19 11.15 7.53
CA TRP A 517 -9.53 11.39 6.12
C TRP A 517 -9.23 12.84 5.70
N GLU A 518 -9.66 13.84 6.47
CA GLU A 518 -9.42 15.26 6.17
C GLU A 518 -7.91 15.57 6.13
N TRP A 519 -7.17 15.09 7.13
CA TRP A 519 -5.71 15.21 7.18
C TRP A 519 -5.03 14.53 5.99
N GLY A 520 -5.48 13.33 5.59
CA GLY A 520 -4.90 12.58 4.47
C GLY A 520 -5.19 13.21 3.10
N VAL A 521 -6.32 13.90 2.94
CA VAL A 521 -6.63 14.67 1.71
C VAL A 521 -5.74 15.90 1.64
N LEU A 522 -5.69 16.69 2.72
CA LEU A 522 -4.84 17.86 2.83
C LEU A 522 -3.36 17.51 2.56
N MET A 523 -2.88 16.42 3.17
CA MET A 523 -1.52 15.91 2.99
C MET A 523 -1.23 15.52 1.54
N ASN A 524 -2.13 14.79 0.86
CA ASN A 524 -1.92 14.43 -0.56
C ASN A 524 -1.92 15.65 -1.48
N ASN A 525 -2.87 16.57 -1.31
CA ASN A 525 -2.98 17.77 -2.12
C ASN A 525 -1.76 18.69 -1.95
N VAL A 526 -1.34 18.94 -0.71
CA VAL A 526 -0.18 19.80 -0.43
C VAL A 526 1.13 19.10 -0.79
N ALA A 527 1.23 17.77 -0.72
CA ALA A 527 2.41 17.06 -1.19
C ALA A 527 2.57 17.08 -2.72
N VAL A 528 1.47 16.98 -3.49
CA VAL A 528 1.53 17.22 -4.94
C VAL A 528 1.99 18.65 -5.23
N PHE A 529 1.45 19.64 -4.52
CA PHE A 529 1.93 21.02 -4.60
C PHE A 529 3.41 21.18 -4.23
N SER A 530 3.92 20.49 -3.22
CA SER A 530 5.35 20.58 -2.84
C SER A 530 6.31 20.11 -3.93
N MET A 531 5.82 19.34 -4.91
CA MET A 531 6.57 18.88 -6.08
C MET A 531 6.24 19.69 -7.35
N TRP A 532 5.48 20.79 -7.25
CA TRP A 532 5.14 21.65 -8.39
C TRP A 532 6.36 22.21 -9.14
N PRO A 533 7.42 22.74 -8.50
CA PRO A 533 8.58 23.28 -9.22
C PRO A 533 9.25 22.25 -10.12
N LEU A 534 9.34 21.00 -9.64
CA LEU A 534 9.84 19.85 -10.39
C LEU A 534 8.92 19.51 -11.58
N LEU A 535 7.64 19.26 -11.31
CA LEU A 535 6.66 18.87 -12.33
C LEU A 535 6.45 19.96 -13.41
N LYS A 536 6.58 21.24 -13.04
CA LYS A 536 6.58 22.38 -13.96
C LYS A 536 7.78 22.33 -14.92
N ARG A 537 8.99 22.07 -14.40
CA ARG A 537 10.22 21.94 -15.19
C ARG A 537 10.15 20.77 -16.18
N ASP A 538 9.57 19.65 -15.76
CA ASP A 538 9.50 18.42 -16.57
C ASP A 538 8.29 18.40 -17.54
N GLY A 539 7.62 19.54 -17.75
CA GLY A 539 6.49 19.68 -18.68
C GLY A 539 5.19 18.98 -18.23
N GLN A 540 5.08 18.59 -16.95
CA GLN A 540 3.96 17.83 -16.39
C GLN A 540 2.83 18.72 -15.81
N GLY A 541 2.85 20.03 -16.08
CA GLY A 541 1.94 21.00 -15.47
C GLY A 541 0.44 20.74 -15.71
N LEU A 542 0.05 20.28 -16.90
CA LEU A 542 -1.34 19.89 -17.18
C LEU A 542 -1.78 18.68 -16.33
N ASN A 543 -0.94 17.65 -16.29
CA ASN A 543 -1.21 16.42 -15.54
C ASN A 543 -1.28 16.69 -14.02
N TYR A 544 -0.44 17.60 -13.52
CA TYR A 544 -0.48 18.08 -12.13
C TYR A 544 -1.88 18.59 -11.74
N PHE A 545 -2.46 19.52 -12.51
CA PHE A 545 -3.79 20.06 -12.22
C PHE A 545 -4.89 19.02 -12.43
N VAL A 546 -4.87 18.33 -13.57
CA VAL A 546 -5.92 17.36 -13.95
C VAL A 546 -6.01 16.20 -12.96
N LEU A 547 -4.88 15.58 -12.57
CA LEU A 547 -4.89 14.48 -11.60
C LEU A 547 -5.31 14.92 -10.20
N THR A 548 -4.86 16.09 -9.75
CA THR A 548 -5.22 16.59 -8.41
C THR A 548 -6.72 16.87 -8.33
N LEU A 549 -7.29 17.56 -9.33
CA LEU A 549 -8.72 17.82 -9.39
C LEU A 549 -9.53 16.53 -9.56
N LEU A 550 -9.09 15.60 -10.42
CA LEU A 550 -9.73 14.31 -10.61
C LEU A 550 -9.75 13.47 -9.33
N TRP A 551 -8.64 13.41 -8.58
CA TRP A 551 -8.57 12.63 -7.35
C TRP A 551 -9.53 13.16 -6.28
N ASN A 552 -9.57 14.49 -6.07
CA ASN A 552 -10.52 15.12 -5.15
C ASN A 552 -11.98 14.88 -5.57
N TYR A 553 -12.30 14.95 -6.87
CA TYR A 553 -13.63 14.60 -7.40
C TYR A 553 -13.98 13.12 -7.20
N VAL A 554 -13.02 12.21 -7.40
CA VAL A 554 -13.19 10.76 -7.22
C VAL A 554 -13.57 10.42 -5.77
N ILE A 555 -12.79 10.91 -4.80
CA ILE A 555 -13.07 10.69 -3.36
C ILE A 555 -14.25 11.53 -2.85
N GLY A 556 -14.66 12.56 -3.59
CA GLY A 556 -15.77 13.45 -3.25
C GLY A 556 -15.42 14.50 -2.20
N TYR A 557 -14.19 14.99 -2.21
CA TYR A 557 -13.77 16.08 -1.33
C TYR A 557 -14.09 17.43 -1.97
N ASP A 558 -14.96 18.19 -1.33
CA ASP A 558 -15.20 19.59 -1.63
C ASP A 558 -14.34 20.48 -0.70
N PRO A 559 -13.45 21.34 -1.24
CA PRO A 559 -12.65 22.29 -0.47
C PRO A 559 -13.44 23.55 -0.04
N THR A 560 -14.63 23.77 -0.58
CA THR A 560 -15.48 24.97 -0.37
C THR A 560 -16.65 24.76 0.59
N GLU A 561 -16.98 23.50 0.92
CA GLU A 561 -17.87 23.14 2.02
C GLU A 561 -17.52 23.91 3.32
N LEU A 562 -18.55 24.44 4.00
CA LEU A 562 -18.38 25.20 5.24
C LEU A 562 -17.57 24.42 6.29
N PRO A 563 -16.57 25.03 6.95
CA PRO A 563 -15.60 24.32 7.75
C PRO A 563 -16.18 23.79 9.07
N SER A 564 -16.43 22.49 9.11
CA SER A 564 -16.91 21.72 10.27
C SER A 564 -15.79 21.28 11.24
N SER A 565 -14.52 21.45 10.86
CA SER A 565 -13.35 21.03 11.62
C SER A 565 -12.20 22.04 11.50
N LEU A 566 -11.27 22.03 12.47
CA LEU A 566 -10.03 22.80 12.38
C LEU A 566 -9.23 22.45 11.10
N VAL A 567 -9.32 21.19 10.64
CA VAL A 567 -8.63 20.73 9.44
C VAL A 567 -9.25 21.32 8.18
N LYS A 568 -10.57 21.47 8.12
CA LYS A 568 -11.23 22.22 7.03
C LYS A 568 -10.82 23.70 7.03
N TYR A 569 -10.70 24.36 8.19
CA TYR A 569 -10.15 25.73 8.27
C TYR A 569 -8.70 25.80 7.75
N ILE A 570 -7.82 24.90 8.22
CA ILE A 570 -6.42 24.82 7.77
C ILE A 570 -6.36 24.52 6.26
N SER A 571 -7.21 23.61 5.77
CA SER A 571 -7.28 23.24 4.35
C SER A 571 -7.70 24.41 3.48
N LEU A 572 -8.76 25.13 3.87
CA LEU A 572 -9.25 26.30 3.13
C LEU A 572 -8.17 27.39 3.05
N GLY A 573 -7.50 27.68 4.18
CA GLY A 573 -6.37 28.62 4.19
C GLY A 573 -5.18 28.14 3.35
N ALA A 574 -4.86 26.85 3.39
CA ALA A 574 -3.79 26.26 2.59
C ALA A 574 -4.09 26.30 1.08
N TYR A 575 -5.30 25.94 0.66
CA TYR A 575 -5.68 25.97 -0.76
C TYR A 575 -5.83 27.40 -1.30
N ALA A 576 -6.32 28.34 -0.49
CA ALA A 576 -6.32 29.76 -0.85
C ALA A 576 -4.89 30.29 -1.06
N THR A 577 -3.96 29.91 -0.17
CA THR A 577 -2.55 30.30 -0.28
C THR A 577 -1.87 29.62 -1.49
N LEU A 578 -2.14 28.34 -1.73
CA LEU A 578 -1.67 27.57 -2.90
C LEU A 578 -2.17 28.18 -4.21
N GLY A 579 -3.47 28.52 -4.28
CA GLY A 579 -4.07 29.17 -5.44
C GLY A 579 -3.48 30.55 -5.69
N LEU A 580 -3.27 31.34 -4.63
CA LEU A 580 -2.59 32.63 -4.71
C LEU A 580 -1.14 32.50 -5.19
N ILE A 581 -0.38 31.51 -4.71
CA ILE A 581 1.00 31.26 -5.18
C ILE A 581 1.01 30.93 -6.68
N HIS A 582 0.11 30.05 -7.16
CA HIS A 582 0.00 29.72 -8.59
C HIS A 582 -0.40 30.94 -9.44
N ILE A 583 -1.34 31.76 -8.98
CA ILE A 583 -1.76 32.99 -9.68
C ILE A 583 -0.61 33.99 -9.75
N LEU A 584 0.11 34.20 -8.64
CA LEU A 584 1.26 35.12 -8.59
C LEU A 584 2.42 34.62 -9.46
N GLU A 585 2.71 33.32 -9.47
CA GLU A 585 3.76 32.74 -10.32
C GLU A 585 3.42 32.82 -11.82
N ALA A 586 2.13 32.72 -12.17
CA ALA A 586 1.66 32.90 -13.54
C ALA A 586 1.64 34.37 -14.00
N ALA A 587 1.40 35.31 -13.08
CA ALA A 587 1.23 36.73 -13.40
C ALA A 587 2.48 37.60 -13.19
N ILE A 588 3.43 37.18 -12.35
CA ILE A 588 4.56 38.01 -11.90
C ILE A 588 5.87 37.21 -11.96
N SER A 589 6.82 37.67 -12.77
CA SER A 589 8.19 37.13 -12.77
C SER A 589 8.87 37.36 -11.41
N PRO A 590 9.63 36.39 -10.86
CA PRO A 590 10.28 36.54 -9.57
C PRO A 590 11.27 37.72 -9.61
N PRO A 591 11.26 38.64 -8.61
CA PRO A 591 12.17 39.77 -8.59
C PRO A 591 13.63 39.33 -8.62
N ALA A 592 14.52 40.04 -9.34
CA ALA A 592 15.93 39.66 -9.49
C ALA A 592 16.70 39.52 -8.15
N ARG A 593 16.22 40.14 -7.07
CA ARG A 593 16.76 39.99 -5.70
C ARG A 593 16.39 38.65 -5.04
N TYR A 594 15.31 38.02 -5.49
CA TYR A 594 14.70 36.81 -4.94
C TYR A 594 14.26 35.86 -6.08
N PRO A 595 15.19 35.32 -6.90
CA PRO A 595 14.84 34.48 -8.05
C PRO A 595 14.04 33.22 -7.66
N ASP A 596 14.28 32.70 -6.46
CA ASP A 596 13.64 31.52 -5.90
C ASP A 596 12.35 31.79 -5.11
N LEU A 597 11.70 32.95 -5.30
CA LEU A 597 10.56 33.38 -4.46
C LEU A 597 9.45 32.32 -4.38
N PHE A 598 9.01 31.77 -5.51
CA PHE A 598 7.89 30.82 -5.54
C PHE A 598 8.23 29.42 -4.98
N PRO A 599 9.38 28.80 -5.30
CA PRO A 599 9.87 27.62 -4.56
C PRO A 599 9.95 27.83 -3.05
N VAL A 600 10.42 29.00 -2.59
CA VAL A 600 10.47 29.30 -1.14
C VAL A 600 9.08 29.44 -0.55
N LEU A 601 8.17 30.20 -1.17
CA LEU A 601 6.77 30.31 -0.69
C LEU A 601 6.06 28.95 -0.62
N ASN A 602 6.36 28.04 -1.55
CA ASN A 602 5.88 26.67 -1.52
C ASN A 602 6.39 25.90 -0.29
N VAL A 603 7.70 25.94 -0.01
CA VAL A 603 8.30 25.37 1.21
C VAL A 603 7.63 25.92 2.48
N LEU A 604 7.40 27.23 2.54
CA LEU A 604 6.79 27.89 3.70
C LEU A 604 5.32 27.53 3.93
N LEU A 605 4.58 27.14 2.89
CA LEU A 605 3.22 26.61 3.02
C LEU A 605 3.21 25.10 3.34
N SER A 606 4.04 24.33 2.63
CA SER A 606 4.02 22.87 2.67
C SER A 606 4.59 22.30 3.98
N ALA A 607 5.72 22.82 4.46
CA ALA A 607 6.39 22.27 5.65
C ALA A 607 5.54 22.39 6.95
N PRO A 608 4.81 23.49 7.22
CA PRO A 608 3.89 23.56 8.36
C PRO A 608 2.73 22.56 8.26
N VAL A 609 2.13 22.39 7.07
CA VAL A 609 1.05 21.40 6.87
C VAL A 609 1.54 19.98 7.15
N PHE A 610 2.75 19.63 6.68
CA PHE A 610 3.34 18.33 6.95
C PHE A 610 3.66 18.13 8.44
N GLY A 611 4.21 19.14 9.11
CA GLY A 611 4.48 19.12 10.55
C GLY A 611 3.20 19.00 11.40
N MET A 612 2.13 19.69 11.04
CA MET A 612 0.83 19.56 11.71
C MET A 612 0.21 18.17 11.48
N THR A 613 0.27 17.66 10.26
CA THR A 613 -0.22 16.30 9.92
C THR A 613 0.55 15.22 10.68
N TRP A 614 1.88 15.39 10.81
CA TRP A 614 2.74 14.52 11.62
C TRP A 614 2.28 14.45 13.08
N ILE A 615 2.11 15.60 13.72
CA ILE A 615 1.67 15.68 15.13
C ILE A 615 0.25 15.12 15.31
N ALA A 616 -0.68 15.52 14.43
CA ALA A 616 -2.08 15.12 14.53
C ALA A 616 -2.28 13.62 14.28
N VAL A 617 -1.78 13.08 13.17
CA VAL A 617 -2.02 11.68 12.79
C VAL A 617 -0.98 10.75 13.39
N GLY A 618 0.31 11.09 13.23
CA GLY A 618 1.45 10.27 13.68
C GLY A 618 1.76 10.37 15.18
N GLY A 619 1.16 11.34 15.88
CA GLY A 619 1.18 11.48 17.33
C GLY A 619 -0.19 11.22 17.96
N ILE A 620 -1.09 12.22 17.91
CA ILE A 620 -2.34 12.24 18.69
C ILE A 620 -3.29 11.09 18.31
N MET A 621 -3.58 10.91 17.02
CA MET A 621 -4.50 9.85 16.55
C MET A 621 -3.87 8.45 16.66
N MET A 622 -2.55 8.34 16.49
CA MET A 622 -1.82 7.11 16.76
C MET A 622 -1.93 6.71 18.24
N PHE A 623 -1.70 7.63 19.17
CA PHE A 623 -1.83 7.38 20.61
C PHE A 623 -3.26 7.02 21.01
N ARG A 624 -4.27 7.78 20.51
CA ARG A 624 -5.69 7.44 20.71
C ARG A 624 -6.03 6.02 20.19
N SER A 625 -5.47 5.64 19.04
CA SER A 625 -5.65 4.29 18.47
C SER A 625 -4.98 3.22 19.33
N ALA A 626 -3.77 3.47 19.85
CA ALA A 626 -3.06 2.57 20.75
C ALA A 626 -3.85 2.35 22.04
N TRP A 627 -4.31 3.44 22.67
CA TRP A 627 -5.16 3.39 23.87
C TRP A 627 -6.46 2.61 23.63
N ALA A 628 -7.12 2.81 22.50
CA ALA A 628 -8.31 2.05 22.13
C ALA A 628 -8.04 0.56 21.88
N THR A 629 -6.82 0.17 21.50
CA THR A 629 -6.44 -1.25 21.30
C THR A 629 -5.99 -1.98 22.57
N GLY A 630 -5.83 -1.30 23.71
CA GLY A 630 -5.46 -1.94 24.97
C GLY A 630 -5.08 -0.96 26.08
N GLY A 631 -6.00 -0.08 26.46
CA GLY A 631 -5.79 0.89 27.55
C GLY A 631 -5.53 0.23 28.90
N PHE A 632 -4.78 0.92 29.76
CA PHE A 632 -4.62 0.53 31.16
C PHE A 632 -5.87 0.92 31.94
N ASP A 633 -6.87 0.03 32.00
CA ASP A 633 -8.04 0.21 32.85
C ASP A 633 -8.29 -1.00 33.78
N HIS A 634 -8.94 -0.70 34.89
CA HIS A 634 -9.03 -1.50 36.11
C HIS A 634 -9.58 -2.93 35.94
N PRO A 635 -9.34 -3.83 36.92
CA PRO A 635 -10.09 -5.08 37.03
C PRO A 635 -11.59 -4.78 37.09
N GLN A 636 -12.31 -5.16 36.04
CA GLN A 636 -13.76 -5.07 36.01
C GLN A 636 -14.34 -6.14 36.95
N ASN A 637 -15.16 -5.71 37.91
CA ASN A 637 -16.09 -6.62 38.58
C ASN A 637 -17.05 -7.20 37.54
N ASP A 638 -17.38 -8.49 37.64
CA ASP A 638 -18.35 -9.14 36.77
C ASP A 638 -19.71 -8.41 36.81
N GLY A 639 -20.10 -7.81 35.69
CA GLY A 639 -21.16 -6.79 35.69
C GLY A 639 -21.67 -6.36 34.32
N ASN A 640 -22.01 -7.32 33.44
CA ASN A 640 -22.82 -7.12 32.22
C ASN A 640 -22.51 -5.88 31.35
N VAL A 641 -21.47 -5.97 30.50
CA VAL A 641 -21.38 -5.16 29.27
C VAL A 641 -21.46 -6.09 28.06
N ALA A 642 -22.62 -6.09 27.39
CA ALA A 642 -22.88 -7.02 26.29
C ALA A 642 -22.24 -6.54 24.96
N PRO A 643 -21.63 -7.43 24.16
CA PRO A 643 -21.04 -7.06 22.87
C PRO A 643 -22.09 -6.80 21.78
N PHE A 644 -21.69 -5.99 20.80
CA PHE A 644 -22.41 -5.56 19.59
C PHE A 644 -23.44 -6.55 19.02
N SER A 645 -24.71 -6.13 18.98
CA SER A 645 -25.78 -6.84 18.26
C SER A 645 -25.98 -6.29 16.83
N PRO A 646 -26.07 -7.14 15.79
CA PRO A 646 -26.30 -6.70 14.41
C PRO A 646 -27.78 -6.38 14.15
N VAL A 647 -28.13 -5.09 14.08
CA VAL A 647 -29.53 -4.65 13.86
C VAL A 647 -29.93 -4.80 12.38
N LEU A 648 -30.40 -5.99 12.02
CA LEU A 648 -31.03 -6.29 10.75
C LEU A 648 -32.56 -6.08 10.89
N LYS A 649 -33.04 -4.85 10.62
CA LYS A 649 -34.48 -4.54 10.58
C LYS A 649 -35.04 -4.74 9.17
N SER A 650 -35.80 -5.81 8.97
CA SER A 650 -36.76 -5.91 7.87
C SER A 650 -38.00 -5.05 8.18
N PRO A 651 -38.62 -4.39 7.18
CA PRO A 651 -39.89 -3.71 7.37
C PRO A 651 -41.04 -4.73 7.36
N ILE A 652 -41.79 -4.79 8.45
CA ILE A 652 -43.06 -5.54 8.53
C ILE A 652 -44.20 -4.52 8.50
N LEU A 653 -45.20 -4.76 7.66
CA LEU A 653 -46.39 -3.90 7.50
C LEU A 653 -47.29 -3.97 8.75
N PRO A 654 -47.96 -2.87 9.14
CA PRO A 654 -48.95 -2.91 10.21
C PRO A 654 -50.20 -3.68 9.74
N GLN A 655 -50.64 -4.65 10.53
CA GLN A 655 -51.98 -5.24 10.40
C GLN A 655 -52.89 -4.68 11.50
N SER A 656 -54.15 -4.43 11.14
CA SER A 656 -55.19 -3.87 12.00
C SER A 656 -55.75 -4.91 12.98
N PRO A 657 -56.22 -4.50 14.16
CA PRO A 657 -56.91 -5.41 15.09
C PRO A 657 -58.31 -5.77 14.59
N LEU A 658 -58.69 -7.03 14.76
CA LEU A 658 -60.08 -7.49 14.78
C LEU A 658 -60.28 -8.41 15.99
N SER A 659 -61.50 -8.40 16.51
CA SER A 659 -61.88 -9.04 17.78
C SER A 659 -62.70 -10.31 17.58
N GLU A 660 -63.00 -10.97 18.71
CA GLU A 660 -63.89 -12.14 18.85
C GLU A 660 -63.31 -13.48 18.33
N GLY A 661 -63.66 -14.64 18.89
CA GLY A 661 -64.61 -14.91 19.98
C GLY A 661 -64.31 -16.22 20.72
N SER A 662 -65.02 -16.47 21.83
CA SER A 662 -64.71 -17.57 22.76
C SER A 662 -65.41 -18.90 22.42
N VAL A 663 -64.70 -20.03 22.56
CA VAL A 663 -65.30 -21.38 22.73
C VAL A 663 -64.55 -22.12 23.86
N ARG A 664 -65.22 -23.11 24.48
CA ARG A 664 -64.93 -23.67 25.81
C ARG A 664 -65.20 -25.18 25.81
N ARG A 665 -64.41 -25.97 26.56
CA ARG A 665 -64.56 -27.41 26.99
C ARG A 665 -63.37 -28.30 26.57
N ARG A 666 -63.08 -29.45 27.21
CA ARG A 666 -63.16 -29.88 28.64
C ARG A 666 -62.60 -31.31 28.78
N LYS A 667 -62.06 -31.65 29.96
CA LYS A 667 -61.82 -33.01 30.51
C LYS A 667 -60.76 -33.89 29.82
N GLY A 668 -59.94 -34.51 30.68
CA GLY A 668 -59.05 -35.64 30.42
C GLY A 668 -58.20 -35.84 31.67
N ALA A 669 -58.53 -36.82 32.51
CA ALA A 669 -57.89 -36.99 33.82
C ALA A 669 -57.62 -38.47 34.09
N GLN A 670 -56.42 -38.76 34.60
CA GLN A 670 -56.07 -40.03 35.23
C GLN A 670 -55.12 -39.74 36.41
N VAL A 671 -55.00 -40.70 37.32
CA VAL A 671 -54.71 -40.48 38.75
C VAL A 671 -53.80 -41.62 39.26
N ASP A 672 -53.14 -41.39 40.41
CA ASP A 672 -52.52 -42.41 41.28
C ASP A 672 -51.15 -43.01 40.86
N ASN A 673 -50.24 -43.38 41.79
CA ASN A 673 -50.19 -43.15 43.24
C ASN A 673 -48.74 -43.24 43.83
N GLY A 674 -48.50 -42.61 44.99
CA GLY A 674 -47.45 -42.96 45.97
C GLY A 674 -46.00 -42.51 45.70
N SER A 675 -45.11 -42.33 46.70
CA SER A 675 -45.30 -42.34 48.17
C SER A 675 -44.10 -41.69 48.92
N ARG A 676 -44.37 -40.80 49.91
CA ARG A 676 -43.67 -40.63 51.22
C ARG A 676 -42.13 -40.32 51.24
N VAL A 677 -41.49 -39.67 52.24
CA VAL A 677 -41.89 -39.19 53.59
C VAL A 677 -40.89 -38.10 54.12
N ILE A 678 -41.35 -37.15 54.96
CA ILE A 678 -40.70 -36.31 56.04
C ILE A 678 -39.24 -35.77 55.83
N GLY A 679 -38.88 -34.53 56.19
CA GLY A 679 -39.61 -33.39 56.80
C GLY A 679 -38.69 -32.43 57.60
N ASN A 680 -39.24 -31.35 58.17
CA ASN A 680 -38.59 -30.25 58.95
C ASN A 680 -37.59 -29.37 58.16
N GLY A 681 -37.38 -28.08 58.44
CA GLY A 681 -38.02 -27.11 59.34
C GLY A 681 -37.44 -25.68 59.09
N PRO A 682 -38.15 -24.57 59.41
CA PRO A 682 -37.80 -23.24 58.89
C PRO A 682 -36.90 -22.38 59.81
N GLY A 683 -36.24 -21.38 59.22
CA GLY A 683 -35.58 -20.25 59.90
C GLY A 683 -35.74 -18.96 59.08
N VAL A 684 -36.05 -17.83 59.74
CA VAL A 684 -36.41 -16.53 59.13
C VAL A 684 -35.80 -15.40 59.99
N VAL A 685 -35.65 -14.20 59.40
CA VAL A 685 -35.04 -12.98 59.98
C VAL A 685 -33.50 -13.07 60.00
N SER A 686 -32.73 -12.10 59.49
CA SER A 686 -33.02 -10.71 59.09
C SER A 686 -32.60 -10.38 57.65
#